data_AF-A0A1F6ZTQ1-F1
#
_entry.id   AF-A0A1F6ZTQ1-F1
#
_cell.length_a   1.000
_cell.length_b   1.000
_cell.length_c   1.000
_cell.angle_alpha   90.00
_cell.angle_beta   90.00
_cell.angle_gamma   90.00
#
_symmetry.space_group_name_H-M   'P 1'
#
loop_
_entity.id
_entity.type
_entity.pdbx_description
1 polymer ?
#
loop_
_entity_poly.entity_id
_entity_poly.type
_entity_poly.pdbx_seq_one_letter_code
_entity_poly.pdbx_strand_id
1 'polypeptide(L)'
;MAIANDWYIDYTNKLVCHSTTSIPYDTETNGGFTAGQFIGNTSATPTITAIIVKVTDSGTTGILDVVYVVGTWANDVDIFIVGGTQRGIVNGTPTTKTLMNYDGEANGGFSVGQYIGNTSSSPTKTAIIVAVTDNGTDGTLEVIYDIGTWVDNDELYVVGGTKRGDVLGTPITKNTKYTTRALYSFIQDTFDELVQLDDTVPMSAQTPTEFTLINGWFIDDESVKFLYGGALQTSGYDAVIQMIAFQAGGYTSAINSDIGKMVNDDAANTGNLLHFNNTTRKWWVRWGTAIANPSAITLDDSGTGAGTTNAAPDFSGEDLYANVYTLGSIAVNPNPQTYIFQNSSSITPWWNRGDQNAAIDILVKVKELGSEIDGANITVYVRHYGDLYDHFAIDLTNGGRNAVPLSSATDLNNNATGEGYLLYDGQTGNFTTGLILTNAAGTATAEIIADTDSGANGYLTLGNIKGTFADGVAITDTSIGAATVNGSVGDTVLNFDTETAAFAALDQIVTGGTSLAQRQIKGIQDDAGATGRLVLKVSDVTDADHFKTFSDNEIITGATNGSASANVASTTGASGYADIKIWFVNVEVDFASETGSVPAGSAVTGFSSGATGVFLGEKDANTLTIGNWNSTNFTAGEQLRLDASNYYTLHGTLNQTSAYTMQKKFTQGQNFNYSIIVECASRTLAQVYEWLKYVTRDGANSSQVNRQIMYPVISSTVVQQDGEEYIAARVLPDAAFTPVKASPFGTFAGGKLFGAQGVWVQNMASTDVQSFQLIDSDGDTQTPPNFQSLTVTGVISGDKVAVFRTTTGTTINKAVFTLAAGNNAGNNTIVVVEVIPSDTPSSDGVIRLVDLSDQSINRETKYTYTGWDGDTKTFSGVSPVLDRNYTLTDDTAYVPYIDTTASGTSVTVSVIYPSADRTVLARVRRYNGAGDSILPFETTGTYSSTGYSTAAIRTADSIVT
;
A
#
# COMPACT_ATOMS: atom_id res chain seq x y z
N MET A 1 25.31 -22.38 29.19
CA MET A 1 24.33 -21.30 28.91
C MET A 1 23.30 -21.81 27.90
N ALA A 2 22.04 -21.35 27.94
CA ALA A 2 21.02 -21.78 26.97
C ALA A 2 21.42 -21.54 25.50
N ILE A 3 22.14 -20.44 25.24
CA ILE A 3 22.67 -20.08 23.91
C ILE A 3 23.66 -21.11 23.33
N ALA A 4 24.39 -21.85 24.17
CA ALA A 4 25.33 -22.89 23.73
C ALA A 4 24.62 -24.09 23.08
N ASN A 5 23.30 -24.19 23.23
CA ASN A 5 22.49 -25.22 22.58
C ASN A 5 22.03 -24.81 21.17
N ASP A 6 22.18 -23.55 20.80
CA ASP A 6 21.65 -22.99 19.56
C ASP A 6 22.75 -22.33 18.71
N TRP A 7 24.00 -22.21 19.20
CA TRP A 7 25.14 -21.64 18.47
C TRP A 7 26.31 -22.61 18.41
N TYR A 8 26.98 -22.63 17.26
CA TYR A 8 28.13 -23.50 16.96
C TYR A 8 29.35 -22.71 16.50
N ILE A 9 30.52 -23.21 16.90
CA ILE A 9 31.84 -22.68 16.56
C ILE A 9 32.58 -23.75 15.76
N ASP A 10 32.78 -23.53 14.46
CA ASP A 10 33.65 -24.35 13.62
C ASP A 10 35.08 -23.83 13.74
N TYR A 11 35.90 -24.47 14.56
CA TYR A 11 37.31 -24.11 14.74
C TYR A 11 38.15 -24.31 13.47
N THR A 12 37.77 -25.26 12.61
CA THR A 12 38.54 -25.63 11.41
C THR A 12 38.37 -24.57 10.33
N ASN A 13 37.13 -24.19 10.04
CA ASN A 13 36.83 -23.17 9.04
C ASN A 13 36.71 -21.77 9.63
N LYS A 14 36.81 -21.62 10.97
CA LYS A 14 36.54 -20.40 11.73
C LYS A 14 35.16 -19.81 11.42
N LEU A 15 34.11 -20.60 11.64
CA LEU A 15 32.72 -20.18 11.43
C LEU A 15 31.98 -20.05 12.76
N VAL A 16 31.08 -19.08 12.86
CA VAL A 16 30.10 -18.95 13.93
C VAL A 16 28.72 -19.03 13.28
N CYS A 17 27.89 -20.00 13.69
CA CYS A 17 26.57 -20.19 13.09
C CYS A 17 25.50 -20.58 14.10
N HIS A 18 24.25 -20.23 13.80
CA HIS A 18 23.07 -20.58 14.59
C HIS A 18 22.44 -21.88 14.08
N SER A 19 22.17 -22.84 14.98
CA SER A 19 21.44 -24.07 14.70
C SER A 19 19.94 -23.83 14.74
N THR A 20 19.26 -24.17 13.65
CA THR A 20 17.81 -23.95 13.49
C THR A 20 17.00 -25.25 13.59
N THR A 21 17.66 -26.42 13.63
CA THR A 21 16.97 -27.71 13.52
C THR A 21 17.59 -28.74 14.47
N SER A 22 16.74 -29.50 15.15
CA SER A 22 17.11 -30.67 15.93
C SER A 22 16.49 -31.91 15.30
N ILE A 23 17.30 -32.93 15.07
CA ILE A 23 16.91 -34.21 14.50
C ILE A 23 16.98 -35.26 15.61
N PRO A 24 15.84 -35.66 16.20
CA PRO A 24 15.81 -36.85 17.04
C PRO A 24 16.09 -38.08 16.18
N TYR A 25 16.89 -39.00 16.70
CA TYR A 25 17.22 -40.24 16.03
C TYR A 25 17.07 -41.46 16.94
N ASP A 26 16.81 -42.60 16.34
CA ASP A 26 16.90 -43.90 16.95
C ASP A 26 17.76 -44.87 16.12
N THR A 27 17.80 -46.12 16.58
CA THR A 27 18.42 -47.24 15.87
C THR A 27 19.87 -46.97 15.44
N GLU A 28 20.67 -46.41 16.35
CA GLU A 28 22.08 -46.15 16.11
C GLU A 28 22.87 -47.44 15.88
N THR A 29 23.60 -47.49 14.77
CA THR A 29 24.40 -48.65 14.35
C THR A 29 25.75 -48.21 13.79
N ASN A 30 26.77 -49.05 14.01
CA ASN A 30 28.16 -48.83 13.60
C ASN A 30 28.90 -47.66 14.27
N GLY A 31 28.43 -47.21 15.45
CA GLY A 31 29.12 -46.26 16.33
C GLY A 31 28.37 -44.94 16.50
N GLY A 32 28.83 -44.16 17.50
CA GLY A 32 28.30 -42.85 17.90
C GLY A 32 28.40 -41.77 16.83
N PHE A 33 27.38 -40.94 16.67
CA PHE A 33 27.52 -39.63 16.02
C PHE A 33 28.39 -38.69 16.87
N THR A 34 29.09 -37.77 16.21
CA THR A 34 29.86 -36.68 16.86
C THR A 34 29.61 -35.35 16.18
N ALA A 35 29.78 -34.26 16.93
CA ALA A 35 29.74 -32.91 16.37
C ALA A 35 30.77 -32.72 15.25
N GLY A 36 30.45 -31.87 14.27
CA GLY A 36 31.25 -31.60 13.07
C GLY A 36 31.04 -32.60 11.93
N GLN A 37 30.28 -33.67 12.12
CA GLN A 37 30.05 -34.68 11.07
C GLN A 37 28.98 -34.24 10.08
N PHE A 38 29.24 -34.50 8.79
CA PHE A 38 28.28 -34.28 7.71
C PHE A 38 27.36 -35.50 7.55
N ILE A 39 26.05 -35.27 7.68
CA ILE A 39 25.03 -36.31 7.61
C ILE A 39 24.12 -36.14 6.40
N GLY A 40 23.62 -37.27 5.88
CA GLY A 40 22.66 -37.28 4.80
C GLY A 40 21.73 -38.49 4.86
N ASN A 41 20.65 -38.46 4.07
CA ASN A 41 19.70 -39.57 4.01
C ASN A 41 20.28 -40.86 3.39
N THR A 42 21.43 -40.75 2.73
CA THR A 42 22.22 -41.86 2.23
C THR A 42 23.71 -41.59 2.47
N SER A 43 24.51 -42.65 2.62
CA SER A 43 25.97 -42.51 2.76
C SER A 43 26.64 -42.04 1.45
N ALA A 44 26.08 -42.39 0.29
CA ALA A 44 26.55 -41.97 -1.02
C ALA A 44 25.47 -41.13 -1.72
N THR A 45 25.86 -39.92 -2.17
CA THR A 45 25.03 -38.94 -2.89
C THR A 45 23.67 -38.63 -2.22
N PRO A 46 23.67 -38.05 -1.00
CA PRO A 46 22.45 -37.71 -0.29
C PRO A 46 21.69 -36.54 -0.94
N THR A 47 20.36 -36.59 -0.86
CA THR A 47 19.45 -35.51 -1.31
C THR A 47 18.89 -34.70 -0.15
N ILE A 48 18.97 -35.24 1.07
CA ILE A 48 18.64 -34.59 2.33
C ILE A 48 19.94 -34.58 3.14
N THR A 49 20.38 -33.42 3.62
CA THR A 49 21.70 -33.27 4.27
C THR A 49 21.68 -32.26 5.42
N ALA A 50 22.63 -32.40 6.35
CA ALA A 50 22.89 -31.42 7.41
C ALA A 50 24.29 -31.62 8.00
N ILE A 51 24.76 -30.67 8.81
CA ILE A 51 25.98 -30.83 9.64
C ILE A 51 25.58 -30.91 11.10
N ILE A 52 26.08 -31.92 11.81
CA ILE A 52 25.85 -32.10 13.25
C ILE A 52 26.64 -31.03 14.00
N VAL A 53 25.96 -30.23 14.82
CA VAL A 53 26.60 -29.26 15.74
C VAL A 53 26.68 -29.76 17.16
N LYS A 54 25.73 -30.60 17.58
CA LYS A 54 25.73 -31.21 18.91
C LYS A 54 25.07 -32.58 18.84
N VAL A 55 25.66 -33.51 19.57
CA VAL A 55 25.08 -34.83 19.78
C VAL A 55 24.69 -34.93 21.24
N THR A 56 23.39 -35.15 21.48
CA THR A 56 22.89 -35.62 22.77
C THR A 56 22.62 -37.09 22.63
N ASP A 57 23.65 -37.90 22.84
CA ASP A 57 23.58 -39.35 22.70
C ASP A 57 23.00 -39.98 23.98
N SER A 58 22.09 -40.94 23.80
CA SER A 58 21.51 -41.80 24.84
C SER A 58 21.55 -43.28 24.46
N GLY A 59 22.60 -43.69 23.73
CA GLY A 59 22.93 -45.08 23.43
C GLY A 59 22.54 -45.49 22.01
N THR A 60 21.30 -45.92 21.81
CA THR A 60 20.77 -46.23 20.46
C THR A 60 19.81 -45.16 19.95
N THR A 61 19.56 -44.15 20.78
CA THR A 61 18.68 -43.02 20.52
C THR A 61 19.40 -41.76 20.94
N GLY A 62 19.11 -40.65 20.28
CA GLY A 62 19.68 -39.37 20.66
C GLY A 62 19.08 -38.23 19.86
N ILE A 63 19.69 -37.05 20.00
CA ILE A 63 19.31 -35.86 19.25
C ILE A 63 20.56 -35.28 18.62
N LEU A 64 20.46 -34.98 17.33
CA LEU A 64 21.44 -34.23 16.57
C LEU A 64 20.90 -32.80 16.43
N ASP A 65 21.50 -31.84 17.12
CA ASP A 65 21.30 -30.45 16.71
C ASP A 65 22.14 -30.24 15.45
N VAL A 66 21.55 -29.61 14.43
CA VAL A 66 22.18 -29.49 13.11
C VAL A 66 22.09 -28.09 12.54
N VAL A 67 23.03 -27.79 11.65
CA VAL A 67 23.07 -26.57 10.83
C VAL A 67 23.09 -26.94 9.35
N TYR A 68 22.81 -25.96 8.50
CA TYR A 68 22.81 -26.12 7.04
C TYR A 68 21.96 -27.33 6.62
N VAL A 69 20.67 -27.30 6.96
CA VAL A 69 19.72 -28.37 6.59
C VAL A 69 19.25 -28.18 5.15
N VAL A 70 19.30 -29.25 4.36
CA VAL A 70 18.71 -29.34 3.02
C VAL A 70 17.77 -30.53 2.97
N GLY A 71 16.60 -30.32 2.37
CA GLY A 71 15.54 -31.32 2.31
C GLY A 71 14.79 -31.46 3.65
N THR A 72 13.73 -32.25 3.65
CA THR A 72 12.93 -32.52 4.84
C THR A 72 13.41 -33.83 5.46
N TRP A 73 14.00 -33.76 6.64
CA TRP A 73 14.17 -34.93 7.49
C TRP A 73 12.79 -35.31 8.03
N ALA A 74 12.11 -36.26 7.40
CA ALA A 74 10.83 -36.77 7.89
C ALA A 74 11.05 -37.95 8.84
N ASN A 75 10.01 -38.32 9.60
CA ASN A 75 10.05 -39.55 10.39
C ASN A 75 10.46 -40.75 9.52
N ASP A 76 11.20 -41.69 10.10
CA ASP A 76 11.72 -42.91 9.46
C ASP A 76 12.74 -42.68 8.33
N VAL A 77 13.21 -41.45 8.10
CA VAL A 77 14.30 -41.19 7.16
C VAL A 77 15.62 -41.68 7.76
N ASP A 78 16.41 -42.43 7.00
CA ASP A 78 17.75 -42.83 7.42
C ASP A 78 18.66 -41.63 7.64
N ILE A 79 19.56 -41.70 8.62
CA ILE A 79 20.64 -40.74 8.85
C ILE A 79 21.95 -41.48 8.69
N PHE A 80 22.72 -41.16 7.66
CA PHE A 80 24.07 -41.67 7.47
C PHE A 80 25.08 -40.57 7.61
N ILE A 81 26.27 -40.91 8.09
CA ILE A 81 27.43 -40.06 7.79
C ILE A 81 27.77 -40.23 6.32
N VAL A 82 27.89 -39.11 5.63
CA VAL A 82 28.21 -39.09 4.21
C VAL A 82 29.65 -39.57 4.02
N GLY A 83 29.85 -40.60 3.19
CA GLY A 83 31.11 -41.31 3.05
C GLY A 83 31.47 -42.24 4.22
N GLY A 84 30.60 -42.34 5.23
CA GLY A 84 30.78 -43.17 6.43
C GLY A 84 29.88 -44.41 6.45
N THR A 85 30.02 -45.21 7.52
CA THR A 85 29.21 -46.44 7.76
C THR A 85 28.27 -46.33 8.97
N GLN A 86 28.38 -45.25 9.74
CA GLN A 86 27.52 -44.93 10.88
C GLN A 86 26.12 -44.56 10.39
N ARG A 87 25.11 -45.08 11.08
CA ARG A 87 23.69 -44.93 10.70
C ARG A 87 22.80 -44.76 11.93
N GLY A 88 21.86 -43.83 11.85
CA GLY A 88 20.67 -43.72 12.69
C GLY A 88 19.42 -43.62 11.81
N ILE A 89 18.26 -43.51 12.43
CA ILE A 89 16.98 -43.26 11.74
C ILE A 89 16.32 -42.08 12.43
N VAL A 90 15.76 -41.14 11.68
CA VAL A 90 14.97 -40.04 12.23
C VAL A 90 13.77 -40.62 12.97
N ASN A 91 13.62 -40.25 14.25
CA ASN A 91 12.56 -40.74 15.13
C ASN A 91 11.69 -39.60 15.62
N GLY A 92 10.60 -39.34 14.91
CA GLY A 92 9.67 -38.23 15.09
C GLY A 92 9.68 -37.25 13.92
N THR A 93 9.03 -36.09 14.08
CA THR A 93 9.13 -34.99 13.13
C THR A 93 10.23 -34.03 13.61
N PRO A 94 11.39 -33.95 12.92
CA PRO A 94 12.41 -32.94 13.17
C PRO A 94 11.79 -31.56 13.19
N THR A 95 11.87 -30.92 14.34
CA THR A 95 11.30 -29.59 14.55
C THR A 95 12.25 -28.77 15.39
N THR A 96 12.29 -27.48 15.08
CA THR A 96 12.70 -26.41 15.99
C THR A 96 12.22 -26.75 17.40
N LYS A 97 13.14 -26.80 18.38
CA LYS A 97 12.85 -27.08 19.81
C LYS A 97 11.60 -26.31 20.24
N THR A 98 10.77 -26.78 21.17
CA THR A 98 9.58 -26.04 21.64
C THR A 98 9.74 -25.71 23.11
N LEU A 99 9.60 -24.44 23.47
CA LEU A 99 9.58 -24.03 24.87
C LEU A 99 8.17 -24.25 25.43
N MET A 100 8.08 -25.07 26.47
CA MET A 100 6.87 -25.46 27.16
C MET A 100 7.06 -25.10 28.64
N ASN A 101 6.39 -24.05 29.10
CA ASN A 101 6.35 -23.81 30.55
C ASN A 101 5.43 -24.85 31.17
N TYR A 102 5.70 -25.23 32.41
CA TYR A 102 4.88 -26.16 33.16
C TYR A 102 4.69 -25.67 34.59
N ASP A 103 3.58 -26.07 35.19
CA ASP A 103 3.30 -25.91 36.61
C ASP A 103 2.73 -27.22 37.20
N GLY A 104 2.30 -27.18 38.46
CA GLY A 104 1.64 -28.32 39.09
C GLY A 104 2.53 -29.55 39.34
N GLU A 105 3.86 -29.38 39.42
CA GLU A 105 4.80 -30.49 39.50
C GLU A 105 4.50 -31.45 40.69
N ALA A 106 4.41 -32.75 40.39
CA ALA A 106 4.17 -33.78 41.39
C ALA A 106 5.02 -35.03 41.14
N ASN A 107 5.50 -35.62 42.24
CA ASN A 107 6.39 -36.79 42.27
C ASN A 107 7.82 -36.54 41.72
N GLY A 108 8.25 -35.27 41.69
CA GLY A 108 9.64 -34.82 41.52
C GLY A 108 10.02 -34.34 40.11
N GLY A 109 11.08 -33.52 40.05
CA GLY A 109 11.53 -32.75 38.88
C GLY A 109 11.62 -33.51 37.57
N PHE A 110 11.23 -32.86 36.48
CA PHE A 110 11.51 -33.30 35.13
C PHE A 110 13.02 -33.30 34.86
N SER A 111 13.48 -34.10 33.90
CA SER A 111 14.90 -34.19 33.57
C SER A 111 15.10 -34.35 32.07
N VAL A 112 16.22 -33.82 31.58
CA VAL A 112 16.63 -33.96 30.17
C VAL A 112 16.71 -35.44 29.77
N GLY A 113 16.26 -35.74 28.55
CA GLY A 113 16.20 -37.07 27.96
C GLY A 113 14.94 -37.87 28.32
N GLN A 114 14.05 -37.35 29.18
CA GLN A 114 12.80 -38.04 29.50
C GLN A 114 11.78 -37.93 28.37
N TYR A 115 11.15 -39.06 28.04
CA TYR A 115 9.95 -39.10 27.22
C TYR A 115 8.75 -38.67 28.04
N ILE A 116 8.03 -37.66 27.57
CA ILE A 116 6.82 -37.16 28.18
C ILE A 116 5.62 -37.40 27.27
N GLY A 117 4.45 -37.57 27.86
CA GLY A 117 3.21 -37.73 27.15
C GLY A 117 2.02 -37.27 27.96
N ASN A 118 0.90 -37.02 27.28
CA ASN A 118 -0.31 -36.51 27.93
C ASN A 118 -0.97 -37.52 28.90
N THR A 119 -0.49 -38.77 28.90
CA THR A 119 -0.78 -39.78 29.92
C THR A 119 0.46 -40.66 30.14
N SER A 120 0.58 -41.32 31.29
CA SER A 120 1.72 -42.19 31.58
C SER A 120 1.69 -43.54 30.85
N SER A 121 0.53 -43.97 30.34
CA SER A 121 0.34 -45.23 29.62
C SER A 121 -0.43 -45.02 28.33
N SER A 122 0.23 -45.27 27.19
CA SER A 122 -0.33 -45.06 25.84
C SER A 122 -0.72 -43.59 25.54
N PRO A 123 0.25 -42.65 25.62
CA PRO A 123 0.02 -41.25 25.29
C PRO A 123 -0.40 -41.03 23.83
N THR A 124 -1.30 -40.09 23.60
CA THR A 124 -1.72 -39.62 22.26
C THR A 124 -1.02 -38.33 21.84
N LYS A 125 -0.35 -37.68 22.80
CA LYS A 125 0.61 -36.60 22.57
C LYS A 125 1.91 -36.97 23.26
N THR A 126 3.04 -36.89 22.58
CA THR A 126 4.35 -37.24 23.12
C THR A 126 5.39 -36.20 22.76
N ALA A 127 6.39 -36.06 23.62
CA ALA A 127 7.56 -35.22 23.38
C ALA A 127 8.76 -35.72 24.17
N ILE A 128 9.97 -35.29 23.80
CA ILE A 128 11.20 -35.57 24.52
C ILE A 128 11.69 -34.29 25.17
N ILE A 129 12.01 -34.32 26.46
CA ILE A 129 12.61 -33.17 27.17
C ILE A 129 14.08 -33.03 26.73
N VAL A 130 14.43 -31.88 26.17
CA VAL A 130 15.77 -31.57 25.69
C VAL A 130 16.50 -30.54 26.54
N ALA A 131 15.76 -29.76 27.34
CA ALA A 131 16.29 -28.97 28.44
C ALA A 131 15.23 -28.82 29.54
N VAL A 132 15.67 -28.62 30.79
CA VAL A 132 14.78 -28.31 31.91
C VAL A 132 15.37 -27.19 32.75
N THR A 133 14.56 -26.19 33.07
CA THR A 133 14.79 -25.27 34.18
C THR A 133 13.69 -25.51 35.19
N ASP A 134 14.03 -26.20 36.27
CA ASP A 134 13.11 -26.56 37.35
C ASP A 134 13.21 -25.49 38.46
N ASN A 135 12.09 -24.83 38.76
CA ASN A 135 11.96 -23.84 39.83
C ASN A 135 11.19 -24.39 41.05
N GLY A 136 10.96 -25.70 41.11
CA GLY A 136 10.37 -26.42 42.23
C GLY A 136 9.00 -27.00 41.90
N THR A 137 7.96 -26.15 41.85
CA THR A 137 6.58 -26.60 41.49
C THR A 137 6.18 -26.22 40.08
N ASP A 138 6.99 -25.37 39.44
CA ASP A 138 6.88 -24.86 38.10
C ASP A 138 8.26 -24.85 37.44
N GLY A 139 8.28 -24.65 36.14
CA GLY A 139 9.53 -24.60 35.39
C GLY A 139 9.31 -24.45 33.90
N THR A 140 10.40 -24.61 33.17
CA THR A 140 10.38 -24.60 31.72
C THR A 140 11.03 -25.87 31.19
N LEU A 141 10.34 -26.52 30.25
CA LEU A 141 10.84 -27.63 29.46
C LEU A 141 11.12 -27.10 28.06
N GLU A 142 12.31 -27.35 27.54
CA GLU A 142 12.49 -27.37 26.10
C GLU A 142 12.17 -28.80 25.65
N VAL A 143 11.28 -28.96 24.70
CA VAL A 143 10.80 -30.27 24.25
C VAL A 143 10.84 -30.39 22.74
N ILE A 144 11.05 -31.59 22.23
CA ILE A 144 10.84 -31.91 20.80
C ILE A 144 9.56 -32.74 20.73
N TYR A 145 8.61 -32.31 19.92
CA TYR A 145 7.36 -33.05 19.74
C TYR A 145 7.61 -34.33 18.95
N ASP A 146 7.07 -35.42 19.46
CA ASP A 146 7.06 -36.72 18.81
C ASP A 146 5.68 -36.94 18.14
N ILE A 147 4.59 -36.84 18.89
CA ILE A 147 3.22 -36.98 18.38
C ILE A 147 2.33 -35.87 18.95
N GLY A 148 1.48 -35.26 18.11
CA GLY A 148 0.42 -34.33 18.52
C GLY A 148 0.89 -32.92 18.92
N THR A 149 -0.06 -31.99 19.03
CA THR A 149 0.18 -30.60 19.44
C THR A 149 -0.24 -30.38 20.89
N TRP A 150 0.59 -29.70 21.67
CA TRP A 150 0.35 -29.38 23.08
C TRP A 150 -0.21 -27.97 23.24
N VAL A 151 -1.14 -27.78 24.18
CA VAL A 151 -1.82 -26.51 24.50
C VAL A 151 -1.83 -26.26 26.00
N ASP A 152 -2.20 -25.04 26.41
CA ASP A 152 -2.36 -24.65 27.81
C ASP A 152 -3.28 -25.62 28.57
N ASN A 153 -2.87 -26.01 29.79
CA ASN A 153 -3.51 -26.99 30.67
C ASN A 153 -3.54 -28.45 30.16
N ASP A 154 -2.77 -28.82 29.13
CA ASP A 154 -2.53 -30.25 28.85
C ASP A 154 -1.77 -30.88 30.02
N GLU A 155 -2.25 -32.03 30.54
CA GLU A 155 -1.52 -32.80 31.56
C GLU A 155 -0.22 -33.37 30.96
N LEU A 156 0.84 -33.43 31.76
CA LEU A 156 2.18 -33.86 31.34
C LEU A 156 2.68 -34.98 32.26
N TYR A 157 2.99 -36.14 31.69
CA TYR A 157 3.53 -37.30 32.42
C TYR A 157 4.83 -37.76 31.81
N VAL A 158 5.78 -38.22 32.63
CA VAL A 158 6.88 -39.07 32.11
C VAL A 158 6.29 -40.41 31.70
N VAL A 159 6.47 -40.80 30.43
CA VAL A 159 5.89 -42.04 29.87
C VAL A 159 6.46 -43.26 30.60
N GLY A 160 5.59 -44.13 31.10
CA GLY A 160 5.97 -45.27 31.94
C GLY A 160 6.39 -44.92 33.37
N GLY A 161 6.32 -43.64 33.77
CA GLY A 161 6.69 -43.14 35.09
C GLY A 161 5.52 -42.60 35.91
N THR A 162 5.83 -42.04 37.09
CA THR A 162 4.85 -41.43 38.02
C THR A 162 4.99 -39.91 38.17
N LYS A 163 6.04 -39.32 37.57
CA LYS A 163 6.27 -37.86 37.55
C LYS A 163 5.24 -37.18 36.66
N ARG A 164 4.67 -36.07 37.12
CA ARG A 164 3.68 -35.31 36.35
C ARG A 164 3.73 -33.80 36.63
N GLY A 165 3.12 -33.03 35.75
CA GLY A 165 2.84 -31.58 35.85
C GLY A 165 1.79 -31.20 34.80
N ASP A 166 1.52 -29.92 34.62
CA ASP A 166 0.57 -29.40 33.63
C ASP A 166 1.27 -28.34 32.75
N VAL A 167 0.90 -28.25 31.47
CA VAL A 167 1.44 -27.23 30.56
C VAL A 167 0.87 -25.86 30.92
N LEU A 168 1.75 -24.87 31.10
CA LEU A 168 1.39 -23.49 31.46
C LEU A 168 1.59 -22.55 30.25
N GLY A 169 0.48 -22.08 29.69
CA GLY A 169 0.42 -21.28 28.47
C GLY A 169 0.60 -22.11 27.19
N THR A 170 0.38 -21.48 26.04
CA THR A 170 0.59 -22.15 24.74
C THR A 170 2.09 -22.37 24.51
N PRO A 171 2.55 -23.63 24.31
CA PRO A 171 3.95 -23.91 23.99
C PRO A 171 4.40 -23.19 22.72
N ILE A 172 5.63 -22.68 22.73
CA ILE A 172 6.14 -21.78 21.69
C ILE A 172 7.31 -22.45 20.97
N THR A 173 7.25 -22.55 19.64
CA THR A 173 8.40 -22.96 18.82
C THR A 173 9.62 -22.08 19.14
N LYS A 174 10.76 -22.71 19.41
CA LYS A 174 12.03 -22.08 19.82
C LYS A 174 12.67 -21.46 18.60
N ASN A 175 12.39 -20.18 18.47
CA ASN A 175 13.00 -19.24 17.54
C ASN A 175 13.88 -18.28 18.35
N THR A 176 14.52 -18.79 19.41
CA THR A 176 15.04 -17.95 20.50
C THR A 176 16.06 -16.98 19.97
N LYS A 177 15.66 -15.71 19.93
CA LYS A 177 16.58 -14.62 19.65
C LYS A 177 17.45 -14.39 20.88
N TYR A 178 18.71 -14.07 20.65
CA TYR A 178 19.68 -13.78 21.70
C TYR A 178 20.20 -12.36 21.56
N THR A 179 20.49 -11.70 22.68
CA THR A 179 21.19 -10.42 22.57
C THR A 179 22.57 -10.67 21.94
N THR A 180 23.08 -9.73 21.13
CA THR A 180 24.46 -9.83 20.59
C THR A 180 25.48 -9.98 21.72
N ARG A 181 25.18 -9.40 22.89
CA ARG A 181 25.96 -9.59 24.12
C ARG A 181 25.96 -11.03 24.64
N ALA A 182 24.84 -11.74 24.54
CA ALA A 182 24.77 -13.15 24.95
C ALA A 182 25.65 -14.02 24.06
N LEU A 183 25.67 -13.77 22.74
CA LEU A 183 26.59 -14.43 21.81
C LEU A 183 28.06 -14.14 22.18
N TYR A 184 28.38 -12.88 22.44
CA TYR A 184 29.72 -12.50 22.88
C TYR A 184 30.14 -13.24 24.15
N SER A 185 29.30 -13.25 25.20
CA SER A 185 29.59 -13.97 26.45
C SER A 185 29.79 -15.46 26.22
N PHE A 186 28.96 -16.11 25.40
CA PHE A 186 29.15 -17.51 25.03
C PHE A 186 30.48 -17.77 24.33
N ILE A 187 30.87 -16.90 23.41
CA ILE A 187 32.17 -17.00 22.73
C ILE A 187 33.31 -16.83 23.74
N GLN A 188 33.25 -15.86 24.66
CA GLN A 188 34.30 -15.69 25.65
C GLN A 188 34.43 -16.92 26.55
N ASP A 189 33.32 -17.46 27.05
CA ASP A 189 33.33 -18.67 27.89
C ASP A 189 33.91 -19.88 27.13
N THR A 190 33.58 -20.03 25.84
CA THR A 190 34.05 -21.14 25.01
C THR A 190 35.56 -21.10 24.76
N PHE A 191 36.15 -19.90 24.65
CA PHE A 191 37.57 -19.72 24.38
C PHE A 191 38.42 -19.55 25.66
N ASP A 192 37.79 -19.45 26.83
CA ASP A 192 38.48 -19.50 28.14
C ASP A 192 38.78 -20.96 28.57
N GLU A 193 38.20 -21.94 27.88
CA GLU A 193 38.46 -23.35 28.11
C GLU A 193 39.91 -23.74 27.74
N LEU A 194 40.52 -24.63 28.55
CA LEU A 194 41.94 -24.98 28.44
C LEU A 194 42.32 -25.53 27.06
N VAL A 195 41.40 -26.21 26.38
CA VAL A 195 41.64 -26.84 25.07
C VAL A 195 41.64 -25.81 23.94
N GLN A 196 41.04 -24.64 24.14
CA GLN A 196 40.85 -23.60 23.14
C GLN A 196 41.82 -22.41 23.34
N LEU A 197 42.74 -22.47 24.30
CA LEU A 197 43.69 -21.39 24.59
C LEU A 197 44.71 -21.13 23.46
N ASP A 198 44.89 -22.06 22.53
CA ASP A 198 45.74 -21.90 21.34
C ASP A 198 44.97 -21.40 20.10
N ASP A 199 43.64 -21.32 20.17
CA ASP A 199 42.80 -20.78 19.11
C ASP A 199 42.65 -19.26 19.17
N THR A 200 42.51 -18.62 18.01
CA THR A 200 42.27 -17.17 17.93
C THR A 200 40.82 -16.85 18.28
N VAL A 201 40.60 -15.96 19.26
CA VAL A 201 39.25 -15.56 19.70
C VAL A 201 38.44 -14.91 18.54
N PRO A 202 37.16 -15.27 18.35
CA PRO A 202 36.32 -14.77 17.24
C PRO A 202 35.86 -13.33 17.36
N MET A 203 35.65 -12.83 18.58
CA MET A 203 34.86 -11.61 18.80
C MET A 203 35.47 -10.74 19.90
N SER A 204 35.37 -9.42 19.73
CA SER A 204 35.75 -8.41 20.72
C SER A 204 34.59 -7.45 20.99
N ALA A 205 34.52 -6.92 22.20
CA ALA A 205 33.52 -5.92 22.58
C ALA A 205 34.15 -4.52 22.65
N GLN A 206 33.54 -3.55 21.99
CA GLN A 206 33.95 -2.13 22.04
C GLN A 206 33.13 -1.40 23.09
N THR A 207 31.83 -1.73 23.16
CA THR A 207 30.91 -1.26 24.20
C THR A 207 30.00 -2.44 24.61
N PRO A 208 29.16 -2.31 25.65
CA PRO A 208 28.20 -3.37 26.02
C PRO A 208 27.16 -3.72 24.93
N THR A 209 27.10 -2.94 23.85
CA THR A 209 26.13 -3.08 22.74
C THR A 209 26.78 -3.05 21.36
N GLU A 210 28.10 -2.97 21.26
CA GLU A 210 28.84 -2.91 20.00
C GLU A 210 29.97 -3.91 20.01
N PHE A 211 29.98 -4.79 19.02
CA PHE A 211 30.89 -5.91 18.94
C PHE A 211 31.51 -6.01 17.56
N THR A 212 32.76 -6.47 17.52
CA THR A 212 33.50 -6.70 16.29
C THR A 212 33.90 -8.17 16.19
N LEU A 213 33.53 -8.81 15.09
CA LEU A 213 34.07 -10.11 14.68
C LEU A 213 35.49 -9.89 14.14
N ILE A 214 36.48 -10.59 14.68
CA ILE A 214 37.90 -10.37 14.45
C ILE A 214 38.58 -11.64 13.93
N ASN A 215 39.87 -11.54 13.56
CA ASN A 215 40.74 -12.69 13.26
C ASN A 215 40.27 -13.59 12.10
N GLY A 216 39.48 -13.03 11.17
CA GLY A 216 38.99 -13.72 9.97
C GLY A 216 37.94 -14.80 10.23
N TRP A 217 37.30 -14.77 11.40
CA TRP A 217 36.12 -15.60 11.71
C TRP A 217 34.93 -15.13 10.88
N PHE A 218 34.09 -16.05 10.40
CA PHE A 218 32.94 -15.71 9.56
C PHE A 218 31.60 -16.09 10.22
N ILE A 219 30.60 -15.22 10.05
CA ILE A 219 29.20 -15.44 10.41
C ILE A 219 28.32 -15.15 9.19
N ASP A 220 27.35 -16.02 8.93
CA ASP A 220 26.44 -15.88 7.81
C ASP A 220 25.23 -14.98 8.14
N ASP A 221 24.64 -14.37 7.11
CA ASP A 221 23.51 -13.46 7.24
C ASP A 221 22.28 -14.11 7.92
N GLU A 222 22.06 -15.43 7.74
CA GLU A 222 20.93 -16.13 8.37
C GLU A 222 21.13 -16.27 9.88
N SER A 223 22.35 -16.55 10.33
CA SER A 223 22.71 -16.60 11.75
C SER A 223 22.52 -15.25 12.45
N VAL A 224 22.81 -14.13 11.77
CA VAL A 224 22.64 -12.78 12.35
C VAL A 224 21.18 -12.44 12.65
N LYS A 225 20.21 -13.03 11.93
CA LYS A 225 18.76 -12.80 12.14
C LYS A 225 18.26 -13.20 13.53
N PHE A 226 19.02 -14.04 14.24
CA PHE A 226 18.74 -14.48 15.61
C PHE A 226 19.36 -13.59 16.68
N LEU A 227 19.99 -12.47 16.30
CA LEU A 227 20.58 -11.50 17.21
C LEU A 227 19.69 -10.26 17.36
N TYR A 228 19.75 -9.62 18.54
CA TYR A 228 19.11 -8.33 18.82
C TYR A 228 19.86 -7.52 19.89
N GLY A 229 19.46 -6.27 20.13
CA GLY A 229 19.94 -5.49 21.27
C GLY A 229 21.42 -5.05 21.22
N GLY A 230 22.09 -5.22 20.08
CA GLY A 230 23.47 -4.78 19.86
C GLY A 230 23.87 -4.83 18.38
N ALA A 231 24.95 -4.15 18.01
CA ALA A 231 25.47 -4.10 16.64
C ALA A 231 26.66 -5.04 16.46
N LEU A 232 26.91 -5.45 15.21
CA LEU A 232 28.00 -6.32 14.83
C LEU A 232 28.73 -5.74 13.61
N GLN A 233 30.05 -5.65 13.66
CA GLN A 233 30.89 -5.33 12.49
C GLN A 233 31.99 -6.36 12.34
N THR A 234 32.63 -6.42 11.18
CA THR A 234 33.79 -7.29 10.97
C THR A 234 35.07 -6.48 10.92
N SER A 235 36.17 -7.12 11.31
CA SER A 235 37.53 -6.62 11.14
C SER A 235 38.47 -7.77 10.81
N GLY A 236 39.14 -7.69 9.66
CA GLY A 236 39.99 -8.76 9.15
C GLY A 236 39.29 -9.68 8.15
N TYR A 237 38.17 -9.24 7.56
CA TYR A 237 37.66 -9.83 6.33
C TYR A 237 38.43 -9.33 5.12
N ASP A 238 38.88 -8.07 5.15
CA ASP A 238 39.59 -7.50 4.02
C ASP A 238 40.85 -8.32 3.67
N ALA A 239 40.98 -8.65 2.38
CA ALA A 239 42.00 -9.53 1.82
C ALA A 239 42.04 -10.96 2.38
N VAL A 240 41.03 -11.39 3.15
CA VAL A 240 40.92 -12.73 3.73
C VAL A 240 39.66 -13.44 3.26
N ILE A 241 38.55 -12.71 3.13
CA ILE A 241 37.25 -13.20 2.67
C ILE A 241 36.85 -12.43 1.41
N GLN A 242 36.48 -13.17 0.37
CA GLN A 242 36.03 -12.63 -0.92
C GLN A 242 34.65 -13.19 -1.21
N MET A 243 33.76 -12.34 -1.73
CA MET A 243 32.50 -12.79 -2.30
C MET A 243 32.63 -12.89 -3.81
N ILE A 244 32.33 -14.09 -4.32
CA ILE A 244 32.24 -14.38 -5.75
C ILE A 244 30.79 -14.24 -6.18
N ALA A 245 30.52 -13.47 -7.23
CA ALA A 245 29.20 -13.39 -7.84
C ALA A 245 29.17 -14.10 -9.20
N PHE A 246 28.17 -14.96 -9.42
CA PHE A 246 28.06 -15.76 -10.65
C PHE A 246 27.10 -15.19 -11.69
N GLN A 247 27.41 -15.47 -12.96
CA GLN A 247 26.51 -15.22 -14.08
C GLN A 247 25.26 -16.08 -13.99
N ALA A 248 24.16 -15.61 -14.60
CA ALA A 248 22.91 -16.36 -14.64
C ALA A 248 23.00 -17.64 -15.50
N GLY A 249 23.78 -17.61 -16.59
CA GLY A 249 23.97 -18.75 -17.47
C GLY A 249 25.06 -19.68 -16.95
N GLY A 250 24.76 -20.98 -16.80
CA GLY A 250 25.74 -22.01 -16.45
C GLY A 250 26.02 -22.17 -14.94
N TYR A 251 25.31 -21.46 -14.07
CA TYR A 251 25.41 -21.66 -12.61
C TYR A 251 24.74 -22.97 -12.19
N THR A 252 25.49 -23.81 -11.48
CA THR A 252 25.02 -25.01 -10.78
C THR A 252 25.05 -24.72 -9.30
N SER A 253 23.93 -24.95 -8.61
CA SER A 253 23.77 -24.63 -7.19
C SER A 253 24.77 -25.42 -6.33
N ALA A 254 25.45 -24.72 -5.42
CA ALA A 254 26.21 -25.37 -4.36
C ALA A 254 25.24 -25.99 -3.34
N ILE A 255 25.68 -27.06 -2.69
CA ILE A 255 24.95 -27.70 -1.59
C ILE A 255 25.76 -27.63 -0.30
N ASN A 256 25.15 -27.91 0.84
CA ASN A 256 25.83 -27.72 2.13
C ASN A 256 27.07 -28.60 2.31
N SER A 257 27.14 -29.76 1.63
CA SER A 257 28.36 -30.58 1.60
C SER A 257 29.56 -29.88 0.98
N ASP A 258 29.32 -28.82 0.21
CA ASP A 258 30.36 -28.08 -0.48
C ASP A 258 31.07 -27.07 0.44
N ILE A 259 30.48 -26.74 1.59
CA ILE A 259 31.12 -25.88 2.60
C ILE A 259 32.41 -26.56 3.10
N GLY A 260 33.48 -25.79 3.17
CA GLY A 260 34.83 -26.25 3.53
C GLY A 260 35.62 -26.84 2.35
N LYS A 261 34.99 -27.17 1.22
CA LYS A 261 35.72 -27.65 0.03
C LYS A 261 36.52 -26.52 -0.63
N MET A 262 37.60 -26.90 -1.30
CA MET A 262 38.42 -25.97 -2.07
C MET A 262 37.66 -25.51 -3.32
N VAL A 263 37.62 -24.20 -3.49
CA VAL A 263 37.16 -23.50 -4.67
C VAL A 263 38.31 -23.45 -5.68
N ASN A 264 38.02 -23.84 -6.91
CA ASN A 264 38.96 -23.86 -8.01
C ASN A 264 38.59 -22.80 -9.04
N ASP A 265 39.53 -21.93 -9.33
CA ASP A 265 39.48 -20.97 -10.44
C ASP A 265 40.33 -21.49 -11.59
N ASP A 266 39.71 -21.84 -12.71
CA ASP A 266 40.40 -22.39 -13.89
C ASP A 266 41.37 -23.55 -13.55
N ALA A 267 40.92 -24.44 -12.66
CA ALA A 267 41.66 -25.60 -12.12
C ALA A 267 42.87 -25.26 -11.20
N ALA A 268 42.90 -24.05 -10.64
CA ALA A 268 43.80 -23.68 -9.55
C ALA A 268 43.01 -23.40 -8.27
N ASN A 269 43.43 -23.98 -7.14
CA ASN A 269 42.75 -23.79 -5.87
C ASN A 269 42.98 -22.36 -5.34
N THR A 270 41.90 -21.67 -4.96
CA THR A 270 41.94 -20.27 -4.54
C THR A 270 41.56 -20.05 -3.07
N GLY A 271 40.84 -20.99 -2.47
CA GLY A 271 40.37 -20.88 -1.09
C GLY A 271 39.29 -21.89 -0.71
N ASN A 272 38.93 -21.99 0.57
CA ASN A 272 37.80 -22.83 0.99
C ASN A 272 36.46 -22.07 0.90
N LEU A 273 35.39 -22.77 0.52
CA LEU A 273 34.04 -22.22 0.52
C LEU A 273 33.54 -22.08 1.97
N LEU A 274 33.18 -20.87 2.39
CA LEU A 274 32.65 -20.59 3.73
C LEU A 274 31.13 -20.64 3.75
N HIS A 275 30.49 -20.06 2.72
CA HIS A 275 29.04 -19.98 2.61
C HIS A 275 28.61 -19.73 1.16
N PHE A 276 27.34 -19.96 0.85
CA PHE A 276 26.76 -19.65 -0.45
C PHE A 276 25.28 -19.25 -0.33
N ASN A 277 24.83 -18.39 -1.23
CA ASN A 277 23.44 -18.05 -1.43
C ASN A 277 23.07 -18.34 -2.89
N ASN A 278 22.33 -19.43 -3.12
CA ASN A 278 21.95 -19.85 -4.47
C ASN A 278 20.92 -18.92 -5.13
N THR A 279 20.13 -18.19 -4.34
CA THR A 279 19.13 -17.23 -4.85
C THR A 279 19.80 -16.02 -5.47
N THR A 280 20.80 -15.45 -4.77
CA THR A 280 21.60 -14.32 -5.28
C THR A 280 22.81 -14.77 -6.11
N ARG A 281 23.08 -16.08 -6.15
CA ARG A 281 24.23 -16.73 -6.80
C ARG A 281 25.56 -16.13 -6.33
N LYS A 282 25.73 -16.06 -5.01
CA LYS A 282 26.91 -15.51 -4.34
C LYS A 282 27.59 -16.59 -3.49
N TRP A 283 28.91 -16.70 -3.56
CA TRP A 283 29.71 -17.56 -2.66
C TRP A 283 30.68 -16.71 -1.84
N TRP A 284 30.85 -17.04 -0.56
CA TRP A 284 31.87 -16.46 0.30
C TRP A 284 33.01 -17.46 0.45
N VAL A 285 34.23 -17.02 0.13
CA VAL A 285 35.41 -17.87 0.05
C VAL A 285 36.53 -17.26 0.89
N ARG A 286 37.22 -18.08 1.68
CA ARG A 286 38.48 -17.63 2.32
C ARG A 286 39.59 -17.74 1.29
N TRP A 287 39.90 -16.61 0.66
CA TRP A 287 40.76 -16.57 -0.51
C TRP A 287 42.21 -16.28 -0.14
N GLY A 288 43.14 -16.92 -0.84
CA GLY A 288 44.58 -16.63 -0.75
C GLY A 288 45.13 -15.83 -1.93
N THR A 289 44.47 -15.91 -3.09
CA THR A 289 44.85 -15.25 -4.35
C THR A 289 43.61 -14.74 -5.07
N ALA A 290 43.69 -13.55 -5.66
CA ALA A 290 42.53 -12.91 -6.28
C ALA A 290 41.98 -13.77 -7.42
N ILE A 291 40.67 -14.02 -7.37
CA ILE A 291 39.94 -14.79 -8.39
C ILE A 291 39.79 -13.94 -9.66
N ALA A 292 40.06 -14.54 -10.82
CA ALA A 292 40.02 -13.86 -12.10
C ALA A 292 38.58 -13.64 -12.60
N ASN A 293 38.39 -12.62 -13.45
CA ASN A 293 37.07 -12.22 -13.95
C ASN A 293 37.11 -11.91 -15.46
N PRO A 294 36.26 -12.55 -16.28
CA PRO A 294 35.42 -13.72 -15.98
C PRO A 294 36.26 -15.02 -15.97
N SER A 295 36.03 -15.91 -14.99
CA SER A 295 36.63 -17.24 -14.96
C SER A 295 35.66 -18.34 -14.51
N ALA A 296 35.98 -19.58 -14.87
CA ALA A 296 35.18 -20.74 -14.54
C ALA A 296 35.55 -21.25 -13.14
N ILE A 297 34.57 -21.26 -12.25
CA ILE A 297 34.71 -21.73 -10.88
C ILE A 297 34.08 -23.10 -10.72
N THR A 298 34.81 -23.99 -10.07
CA THR A 298 34.35 -25.32 -9.67
C THR A 298 34.76 -25.61 -8.23
N LEU A 299 34.30 -26.72 -7.67
CA LEU A 299 34.70 -27.20 -6.34
C LEU A 299 35.44 -28.53 -6.47
N ASP A 300 36.46 -28.72 -5.65
CA ASP A 300 37.20 -29.98 -5.54
C ASP A 300 36.33 -31.14 -5.01
N ASP A 301 36.89 -32.36 -5.02
CA ASP A 301 36.31 -33.55 -4.38
C ASP A 301 34.85 -33.82 -4.75
N SER A 302 34.55 -33.75 -6.05
CA SER A 302 33.20 -33.95 -6.61
C SER A 302 32.14 -32.99 -6.04
N GLY A 303 32.54 -31.76 -5.69
CA GLY A 303 31.62 -30.69 -5.32
C GLY A 303 30.59 -30.41 -6.42
N THR A 304 29.38 -30.01 -6.00
CA THR A 304 28.24 -29.86 -6.92
C THR A 304 28.13 -28.45 -7.49
N GLY A 305 28.52 -27.45 -6.71
CA GLY A 305 28.53 -26.06 -7.15
C GLY A 305 29.52 -25.80 -8.28
N ALA A 306 29.07 -25.06 -9.29
CA ALA A 306 29.93 -24.58 -10.38
C ALA A 306 29.32 -23.32 -11.00
N GLY A 307 30.14 -22.49 -11.64
CA GLY A 307 29.62 -21.34 -12.39
C GLY A 307 30.73 -20.49 -12.98
N THR A 308 30.35 -19.51 -13.81
CA THR A 308 31.29 -18.51 -14.33
C THR A 308 31.12 -17.21 -13.56
N THR A 309 32.23 -16.62 -13.09
CA THR A 309 32.18 -15.34 -12.38
C THR A 309 31.65 -14.22 -13.27
N ASN A 310 31.02 -13.23 -12.65
CA ASN A 310 30.49 -12.07 -13.34
C ASN A 310 31.63 -11.17 -13.87
N ALA A 311 31.36 -10.35 -14.88
CA ALA A 311 32.35 -9.41 -15.40
C ALA A 311 32.63 -8.22 -14.45
N ALA A 312 31.89 -8.12 -13.34
CA ALA A 312 32.13 -7.16 -12.28
C ALA A 312 33.26 -7.65 -11.36
N PRO A 313 34.04 -6.76 -10.72
CA PRO A 313 35.05 -7.20 -9.75
C PRO A 313 34.36 -7.87 -8.56
N ASP A 314 34.82 -9.08 -8.21
CA ASP A 314 34.47 -9.71 -6.93
C ASP A 314 34.99 -8.87 -5.75
N PHE A 315 34.20 -8.79 -4.68
CA PHE A 315 34.40 -7.82 -3.60
C PHE A 315 35.14 -8.43 -2.41
N SER A 316 35.95 -7.61 -1.74
CA SER A 316 36.60 -7.87 -0.46
C SER A 316 36.49 -6.61 0.39
N GLY A 317 36.33 -6.78 1.69
CA GLY A 317 36.23 -5.68 2.66
C GLY A 317 35.46 -6.14 3.90
N GLU A 318 34.97 -5.19 4.69
CA GLU A 318 34.29 -5.48 5.96
C GLU A 318 32.76 -5.36 5.86
N ASP A 319 32.06 -6.17 6.64
CA ASP A 319 30.61 -6.12 6.82
C ASP A 319 30.23 -5.27 8.06
N LEU A 320 29.07 -4.62 7.99
CA LEU A 320 28.47 -3.89 9.11
C LEU A 320 26.99 -4.23 9.23
N TYR A 321 26.61 -4.66 10.43
CA TYR A 321 25.24 -4.91 10.85
C TYR A 321 24.86 -3.91 11.94
N ALA A 322 24.09 -2.90 11.56
CA ALA A 322 23.58 -1.90 12.48
C ALA A 322 22.32 -2.43 13.19
N ASN A 323 22.18 -2.14 14.47
CA ASN A 323 20.95 -2.48 15.19
C ASN A 323 19.91 -1.38 14.99
N VAL A 324 18.70 -1.79 14.63
CA VAL A 324 17.55 -0.94 14.39
C VAL A 324 16.45 -1.36 15.36
N TYR A 325 16.01 -0.42 16.19
CA TYR A 325 14.93 -0.66 17.14
C TYR A 325 13.89 0.45 17.13
N THR A 326 12.62 0.10 17.25
CA THR A 326 11.52 1.06 17.23
C THR A 326 11.26 1.66 18.61
N LEU A 327 10.91 2.94 18.63
CA LEU A 327 10.39 3.66 19.79
C LEU A 327 9.05 4.31 19.43
N GLY A 328 8.16 4.48 20.41
CA GLY A 328 6.88 5.15 20.23
C GLY A 328 5.67 4.22 20.39
N SER A 329 4.48 4.75 20.12
CA SER A 329 3.21 4.04 20.25
C SER A 329 2.75 3.55 18.90
N ILE A 330 3.10 2.30 18.59
CA ILE A 330 2.70 1.58 17.36
C ILE A 330 1.75 0.42 17.65
N ALA A 331 1.28 0.30 18.90
CA ALA A 331 0.35 -0.73 19.32
C ALA A 331 -1.10 -0.28 19.08
N VAL A 332 -1.58 -0.51 17.87
CA VAL A 332 -3.01 -0.49 17.54
C VAL A 332 -3.55 -1.91 17.52
N ASN A 333 -4.87 -2.08 17.45
CA ASN A 333 -5.49 -3.39 17.42
C ASN A 333 -6.26 -3.58 16.10
N PRO A 334 -5.80 -4.45 15.19
CA PRO A 334 -4.62 -5.32 15.31
C PRO A 334 -3.30 -4.55 15.19
N ASN A 335 -2.21 -5.13 15.69
CA ASN A 335 -0.89 -4.50 15.59
C ASN A 335 -0.40 -4.47 14.13
N PRO A 336 0.14 -3.34 13.65
CA PRO A 336 0.56 -3.17 12.27
C PRO A 336 1.91 -3.83 12.03
N GLN A 337 2.15 -4.25 10.79
CA GLN A 337 3.46 -4.77 10.38
C GLN A 337 4.43 -3.61 10.11
N THR A 338 5.60 -3.63 10.76
CA THR A 338 6.72 -2.77 10.35
C THR A 338 7.47 -3.41 9.19
N TYR A 339 7.86 -2.61 8.21
CA TYR A 339 8.68 -3.05 7.08
C TYR A 339 9.81 -2.06 6.79
N ILE A 340 10.89 -2.53 6.17
CA ILE A 340 12.11 -1.74 5.95
C ILE A 340 12.46 -1.76 4.47
N PHE A 341 12.70 -0.58 3.90
CA PHE A 341 13.29 -0.44 2.57
C PHE A 341 14.77 -0.08 2.68
N GLN A 342 15.56 -0.70 1.82
CA GLN A 342 16.97 -0.40 1.59
C GLN A 342 17.27 -0.68 0.11
N ASN A 343 17.99 0.22 -0.57
CA ASN A 343 18.35 0.07 -1.98
C ASN A 343 17.11 -0.13 -2.89
N SER A 344 16.06 0.68 -2.64
CA SER A 344 14.77 0.64 -3.35
C SER A 344 14.07 -0.73 -3.35
N SER A 345 14.32 -1.56 -2.33
CA SER A 345 13.68 -2.86 -2.17
C SER A 345 13.28 -3.10 -0.72
N SER A 346 12.12 -3.73 -0.52
CA SER A 346 11.65 -4.17 0.79
C SER A 346 12.48 -5.36 1.26
N ILE A 347 13.08 -5.22 2.43
CA ILE A 347 13.74 -6.33 3.12
C ILE A 347 12.65 -7.31 3.56
N THR A 348 12.75 -8.56 3.12
CA THR A 348 11.80 -9.61 3.53
C THR A 348 11.82 -9.75 5.06
N PRO A 349 10.71 -9.47 5.75
CA PRO A 349 10.67 -9.51 7.20
C PRO A 349 10.96 -10.91 7.73
N TRP A 350 12.00 -11.05 8.55
CA TRP A 350 12.21 -12.22 9.42
C TRP A 350 11.79 -11.95 10.87
N TRP A 351 11.37 -10.72 11.16
CA TRP A 351 10.64 -10.39 12.37
C TRP A 351 9.16 -10.74 12.20
N ASN A 352 8.48 -11.02 13.31
CA ASN A 352 7.08 -11.44 13.30
C ASN A 352 6.20 -10.41 12.56
N ARG A 353 5.08 -10.88 12.00
CA ARG A 353 4.10 -10.14 11.16
C ARG A 353 3.47 -8.88 11.81
N GLY A 354 3.87 -8.49 13.01
CA GLY A 354 3.26 -7.39 13.74
C GLY A 354 2.14 -7.86 14.69
N ASP A 355 1.40 -8.92 14.36
CA ASP A 355 0.19 -9.37 15.08
C ASP A 355 0.35 -9.45 16.61
N GLN A 356 1.48 -9.97 17.10
CA GLN A 356 1.78 -9.99 18.55
C GLN A 356 2.61 -8.79 19.03
N ASN A 357 3.43 -8.20 18.16
CA ASN A 357 4.23 -7.02 18.46
C ASN A 357 4.64 -6.31 17.17
N ALA A 358 4.20 -5.07 16.98
CA ALA A 358 4.63 -4.20 15.89
C ALA A 358 6.06 -3.69 16.06
N ALA A 359 6.60 -3.70 17.29
CA ALA A 359 7.94 -3.20 17.55
C ALA A 359 9.03 -4.18 17.12
N ILE A 360 10.10 -3.64 16.55
CA ILE A 360 11.30 -4.39 16.16
C ILE A 360 12.50 -3.99 17.01
N ASP A 361 13.39 -4.97 17.20
CA ASP A 361 14.77 -4.82 17.65
C ASP A 361 15.57 -5.89 16.90
N ILE A 362 16.27 -5.48 15.83
CA ILE A 362 16.92 -6.38 14.88
C ILE A 362 18.26 -5.82 14.41
N LEU A 363 19.10 -6.67 13.82
CA LEU A 363 20.32 -6.24 13.14
C LEU A 363 20.08 -6.24 11.62
N VAL A 364 20.39 -5.13 10.96
CA VAL A 364 20.27 -4.95 9.51
C VAL A 364 21.66 -4.77 8.91
N LYS A 365 21.97 -5.53 7.86
CA LYS A 365 23.23 -5.38 7.11
C LYS A 365 23.19 -4.06 6.33
N VAL A 366 24.17 -3.18 6.57
CA VAL A 366 24.26 -1.86 5.94
C VAL A 366 25.55 -1.67 5.15
N LYS A 367 26.52 -2.55 5.35
CA LYS A 367 27.76 -2.62 4.58
C LYS A 367 28.05 -4.08 4.25
N GLU A 368 28.34 -4.37 2.99
CA GLU A 368 28.78 -5.69 2.52
C GLU A 368 30.16 -5.54 1.87
N LEU A 369 31.16 -6.21 2.45
CA LEU A 369 32.54 -6.27 1.97
C LEU A 369 33.11 -4.90 1.58
N GLY A 370 32.96 -3.93 2.48
CA GLY A 370 33.50 -2.57 2.35
C GLY A 370 32.61 -1.59 1.59
N SER A 371 31.55 -2.05 0.92
CA SER A 371 30.61 -1.19 0.20
C SER A 371 29.33 -0.96 1.01
N GLU A 372 28.93 0.30 1.15
CA GLU A 372 27.67 0.65 1.81
C GLU A 372 26.48 0.33 0.91
N ILE A 373 25.51 -0.37 1.48
CA ILE A 373 24.24 -0.65 0.81
C ILE A 373 23.40 0.61 0.93
N ASP A 374 23.08 1.25 -0.20
CA ASP A 374 22.26 2.48 -0.27
C ASP A 374 22.83 3.64 0.56
N GLY A 375 24.17 3.75 0.63
CA GLY A 375 24.84 4.73 1.49
C GLY A 375 24.52 4.55 2.98
N ALA A 376 24.28 3.30 3.39
CA ALA A 376 23.83 2.89 4.72
C ALA A 376 22.50 3.52 5.18
N ASN A 377 21.70 4.04 4.25
CA ASN A 377 20.38 4.56 4.55
C ASN A 377 19.34 3.43 4.51
N ILE A 378 18.42 3.48 5.46
CA ILE A 378 17.19 2.69 5.40
C ILE A 378 16.00 3.59 5.69
N THR A 379 14.82 3.19 5.21
CA THR A 379 13.57 3.79 5.66
C THR A 379 12.69 2.71 6.27
N VAL A 380 12.29 2.92 7.53
CA VAL A 380 11.39 2.03 8.26
C VAL A 380 9.99 2.61 8.19
N TYR A 381 9.01 1.75 7.91
CA TYR A 381 7.62 2.15 7.71
C TYR A 381 6.69 1.38 8.64
N VAL A 382 5.55 2.00 8.93
CA VAL A 382 4.37 1.36 9.52
C VAL A 382 3.13 1.86 8.78
N ARG A 383 2.51 1.00 7.98
CA ARG A 383 1.38 1.37 7.09
C ARG A 383 0.32 0.29 7.01
N HIS A 384 -0.53 0.23 8.03
CA HIS A 384 -1.66 -0.70 8.07
C HIS A 384 -2.94 0.03 7.67
N TYR A 385 -3.67 -0.52 6.70
CA TYR A 385 -4.94 0.07 6.27
C TYR A 385 -5.95 0.08 7.43
N GLY A 386 -6.61 1.20 7.68
CA GLY A 386 -7.38 1.41 8.91
C GLY A 386 -6.67 2.29 9.94
N ASP A 387 -5.35 2.48 9.80
CA ASP A 387 -4.54 3.28 10.72
C ASP A 387 -3.84 4.46 10.05
N LEU A 388 -3.39 5.40 10.87
CA LEU A 388 -2.46 6.46 10.49
C LEU A 388 -1.08 5.86 10.19
N TYR A 389 -0.49 6.32 9.10
CA TYR A 389 0.84 5.85 8.66
C TYR A 389 1.95 6.62 9.34
N ASP A 390 3.13 6.02 9.39
CA ASP A 390 4.37 6.71 9.71
C ASP A 390 5.56 6.07 9.00
N HIS A 391 6.65 6.82 8.90
CA HIS A 391 7.92 6.34 8.38
C HIS A 391 9.07 7.13 8.99
N PHE A 392 10.25 6.52 9.00
CA PHE A 392 11.46 7.15 9.50
C PHE A 392 12.67 6.69 8.69
N ALA A 393 13.31 7.66 8.02
CA ALA A 393 14.56 7.46 7.31
C ALA A 393 15.73 7.69 8.28
N ILE A 394 16.74 6.83 8.23
CA ILE A 394 17.92 6.91 9.09
C ILE A 394 19.18 6.48 8.34
N ASP A 395 20.26 7.23 8.56
CA ASP A 395 21.62 6.90 8.12
C ASP A 395 22.31 6.06 9.20
N LEU A 396 22.77 4.87 8.81
CA LEU A 396 23.39 3.87 9.69
C LEU A 396 24.90 3.73 9.45
N THR A 397 25.54 4.68 8.76
CA THR A 397 26.98 4.65 8.39
C THR A 397 27.91 4.32 9.57
N ASN A 398 27.59 4.82 10.77
CA ASN A 398 28.40 4.63 11.98
C ASN A 398 28.12 3.31 12.72
N GLY A 399 27.15 2.51 12.28
CA GLY A 399 26.74 1.29 12.97
C GLY A 399 26.02 1.57 14.30
N GLY A 400 26.25 0.71 15.29
CA GLY A 400 25.69 0.88 16.63
C GLY A 400 24.18 0.61 16.73
N ARG A 401 23.58 1.03 17.85
CA ARG A 401 22.13 0.93 18.09
C ARG A 401 21.42 2.21 17.69
N ASN A 402 20.44 2.08 16.82
CA ASN A 402 19.78 3.19 16.18
C ASN A 402 18.27 3.16 16.45
N ALA A 403 17.78 4.24 17.06
CA ALA A 403 16.39 4.38 17.44
C ALA A 403 15.56 4.89 16.26
N VAL A 404 14.42 4.26 16.02
CA VAL A 404 13.47 4.61 14.95
C VAL A 404 12.15 5.00 15.61
N PRO A 405 11.89 6.30 15.80
CA PRO A 405 10.63 6.76 16.36
C PRO A 405 9.51 6.59 15.34
N LEU A 406 8.51 5.79 15.68
CA LEU A 406 7.29 5.57 14.89
C LEU A 406 6.07 5.73 15.79
N SER A 407 4.98 6.24 15.22
CA SER A 407 3.68 6.29 15.91
C SER A 407 2.56 5.96 14.95
N SER A 408 1.64 5.10 15.37
CA SER A 408 0.43 4.79 14.60
C SER A 408 -0.79 4.76 15.53
N ALA A 409 -1.95 5.05 14.98
CA ALA A 409 -3.24 5.11 15.68
C ALA A 409 -4.36 4.81 14.69
N THR A 410 -5.48 4.27 15.17
CA THR A 410 -6.66 4.03 14.33
C THR A 410 -7.13 5.31 13.65
N ASP A 411 -7.30 5.22 12.34
CA ASP A 411 -7.80 6.28 11.48
C ASP A 411 -9.30 6.14 11.30
N LEU A 412 -10.05 6.98 12.03
CA LEU A 412 -11.52 6.98 12.00
C LEU A 412 -12.12 7.32 10.64
N ASN A 413 -11.33 7.88 9.71
CA ASN A 413 -11.81 8.25 8.37
C ASN A 413 -11.43 7.21 7.30
N ASN A 414 -10.79 6.10 7.69
CA ASN A 414 -10.29 5.06 6.77
C ASN A 414 -10.68 3.64 7.25
N ASN A 415 -11.88 3.47 7.79
CA ASN A 415 -12.32 2.15 8.28
C ASN A 415 -13.81 1.88 8.07
N ALA A 416 -14.54 2.76 7.38
CA ALA A 416 -16.00 2.67 7.29
C ALA A 416 -16.45 1.65 6.24
N THR A 417 -15.74 1.52 5.11
CA THR A 417 -16.13 0.65 4.00
C THR A 417 -15.32 -0.65 3.91
N GLY A 418 -14.08 -0.62 4.42
CA GLY A 418 -13.09 -1.69 4.26
C GLY A 418 -12.46 -1.75 2.87
N GLU A 419 -11.49 -2.63 2.70
CA GLU A 419 -10.85 -2.84 1.39
C GLU A 419 -11.67 -3.71 0.46
N GLY A 420 -12.29 -4.77 0.99
CA GLY A 420 -13.04 -5.76 0.23
C GLY A 420 -13.89 -6.66 1.12
N TYR A 421 -14.59 -7.60 0.48
CA TYR A 421 -15.55 -8.48 1.12
C TYR A 421 -15.26 -9.95 0.78
N LEU A 422 -15.52 -10.83 1.73
CA LEU A 422 -15.33 -12.28 1.57
C LEU A 422 -16.54 -13.03 2.13
N LEU A 423 -17.19 -13.85 1.30
CA LEU A 423 -18.24 -14.75 1.79
C LEU A 423 -17.60 -15.95 2.48
N TYR A 424 -18.33 -16.48 3.46
CA TYR A 424 -17.98 -17.72 4.11
C TYR A 424 -19.20 -18.62 4.28
N ASP A 425 -18.93 -19.92 4.38
CA ASP A 425 -19.89 -20.97 4.70
C ASP A 425 -19.36 -21.86 5.85
N GLY A 426 -20.24 -22.73 6.36
CA GLY A 426 -19.88 -23.72 7.37
C GLY A 426 -19.24 -23.13 8.64
N GLN A 427 -19.68 -21.95 9.08
CA GLN A 427 -19.15 -21.32 10.30
C GLN A 427 -19.30 -22.27 11.51
N THR A 428 -18.20 -22.44 12.24
CA THR A 428 -18.13 -23.25 13.47
C THR A 428 -17.81 -22.42 14.72
N GLY A 429 -17.34 -21.18 14.54
CA GLY A 429 -17.22 -20.18 15.59
C GLY A 429 -17.28 -18.77 14.99
N ASN A 430 -17.83 -17.83 15.76
CA ASN A 430 -18.04 -16.45 15.32
C ASN A 430 -16.72 -15.71 15.16
N PHE A 431 -16.61 -14.91 14.09
CA PHE A 431 -15.45 -14.07 13.87
C PHE A 431 -15.49 -12.83 14.76
N THR A 432 -14.32 -12.42 15.25
CA THR A 432 -14.19 -11.23 16.10
C THR A 432 -13.59 -10.07 15.31
N THR A 433 -14.29 -8.93 15.30
CA THR A 433 -13.79 -7.68 14.71
C THR A 433 -12.50 -7.20 15.37
N GLY A 434 -11.57 -6.71 14.54
CA GLY A 434 -10.22 -6.28 14.95
C GLY A 434 -9.19 -7.41 15.03
N LEU A 435 -9.58 -8.67 14.79
CA LEU A 435 -8.64 -9.79 14.73
C LEU A 435 -8.17 -10.06 13.29
N ILE A 436 -7.03 -10.77 13.19
CA ILE A 436 -6.46 -11.17 11.91
C ILE A 436 -7.08 -12.49 11.46
N LEU A 437 -7.78 -12.45 10.33
CA LEU A 437 -8.19 -13.61 9.56
C LEU A 437 -6.97 -14.22 8.86
N THR A 438 -6.79 -15.53 8.95
CA THR A 438 -5.73 -16.28 8.27
C THR A 438 -6.31 -17.51 7.59
N ASN A 439 -5.84 -17.83 6.38
CA ASN A 439 -6.19 -19.09 5.73
C ASN A 439 -5.39 -20.27 6.33
N ALA A 440 -5.85 -21.50 6.13
CA ALA A 440 -5.19 -22.69 6.68
C ALA A 440 -3.71 -22.84 6.29
N ALA A 441 -3.29 -22.30 5.14
CA ALA A 441 -1.91 -22.34 4.67
C ALA A 441 -1.02 -21.21 5.24
N GLY A 442 -1.59 -20.21 5.93
CA GLY A 442 -0.87 -19.04 6.44
C GLY A 442 -0.40 -18.05 5.36
N THR A 443 -0.81 -18.24 4.11
CA THR A 443 -0.37 -17.45 2.95
C THR A 443 -1.24 -16.23 2.64
N ALA A 444 -2.45 -16.18 3.22
CA ALA A 444 -3.38 -15.06 3.07
C ALA A 444 -3.86 -14.57 4.43
N THR A 445 -3.89 -13.26 4.59
CA THR A 445 -4.29 -12.60 5.84
C THR A 445 -5.11 -11.35 5.57
N ALA A 446 -5.97 -11.00 6.50
CA ALA A 446 -6.69 -9.73 6.50
C ALA A 446 -7.10 -9.36 7.93
N GLU A 447 -7.34 -8.08 8.19
CA GLU A 447 -8.08 -7.65 9.38
C GLU A 447 -9.58 -7.82 9.16
N ILE A 448 -10.29 -8.28 10.19
CA ILE A 448 -11.76 -8.33 10.19
C ILE A 448 -12.29 -6.98 10.66
N ILE A 449 -12.82 -6.17 9.72
CA ILE A 449 -13.44 -4.88 10.03
C ILE A 449 -14.88 -5.07 10.52
N ALA A 450 -15.62 -6.00 9.91
CA ALA A 450 -16.97 -6.35 10.31
C ALA A 450 -17.29 -7.80 9.95
N ASP A 451 -18.11 -8.45 10.76
CA ASP A 451 -18.75 -9.74 10.45
C ASP A 451 -20.25 -9.53 10.29
N THR A 452 -20.78 -9.79 9.09
CA THR A 452 -22.22 -9.84 8.85
C THR A 452 -22.67 -11.29 8.86
N ASP A 453 -22.88 -11.76 10.08
CA ASP A 453 -23.28 -13.13 10.42
C ASP A 453 -24.74 -13.40 10.00
N SER A 454 -24.96 -14.52 9.33
CA SER A 454 -26.28 -15.05 8.96
C SER A 454 -26.43 -16.52 9.36
N GLY A 455 -25.81 -16.92 10.47
CA GLY A 455 -25.76 -18.29 10.99
C GLY A 455 -24.55 -19.04 10.47
N ALA A 456 -24.75 -20.16 9.78
CA ALA A 456 -23.63 -20.94 9.24
C ALA A 456 -22.89 -20.23 8.08
N ASN A 457 -23.49 -19.18 7.53
CA ASN A 457 -22.98 -18.45 6.37
C ASN A 457 -22.98 -16.95 6.65
N GLY A 458 -22.19 -16.18 5.92
CA GLY A 458 -22.11 -14.74 6.12
C GLY A 458 -21.07 -14.11 5.21
N TYR A 459 -20.74 -12.85 5.48
CA TYR A 459 -19.57 -12.23 4.86
C TYR A 459 -18.78 -11.39 5.86
N LEU A 460 -17.49 -11.32 5.61
CA LEU A 460 -16.56 -10.45 6.31
C LEU A 460 -16.30 -9.21 5.46
N THR A 461 -16.31 -8.06 6.10
CA THR A 461 -15.66 -6.84 5.59
C THR A 461 -14.20 -6.89 6.04
N LEU A 462 -13.28 -6.82 5.08
CA LEU A 462 -11.86 -7.05 5.31
C LEU A 462 -11.04 -5.78 5.10
N GLY A 463 -10.03 -5.60 5.94
CA GLY A 463 -8.99 -4.57 5.85
C GLY A 463 -7.60 -5.17 5.68
N ASN A 464 -6.66 -4.38 5.18
CA ASN A 464 -5.25 -4.76 5.02
C ASN A 464 -5.04 -6.14 4.39
N ILE A 465 -5.72 -6.40 3.27
CA ILE A 465 -5.78 -7.73 2.65
C ILE A 465 -4.41 -8.05 2.03
N LYS A 466 -3.86 -9.22 2.38
CA LYS A 466 -2.62 -9.76 1.81
C LYS A 466 -2.83 -11.20 1.35
N GLY A 467 -2.19 -11.58 0.26
CA GLY A 467 -2.33 -12.92 -0.32
C GLY A 467 -3.69 -13.14 -0.99
N THR A 468 -4.08 -14.41 -1.15
CA THR A 468 -5.32 -14.79 -1.85
C THR A 468 -6.12 -15.79 -1.02
N PHE A 469 -7.38 -15.45 -0.73
CA PHE A 469 -8.36 -16.37 -0.18
C PHE A 469 -9.05 -17.11 -1.33
N ALA A 470 -8.74 -18.39 -1.47
CA ALA A 470 -9.31 -19.26 -2.49
C ALA A 470 -10.56 -20.00 -1.97
N ASP A 471 -11.46 -20.31 -2.88
CA ASP A 471 -12.71 -21.03 -2.62
C ASP A 471 -12.46 -22.38 -1.92
N GLY A 472 -13.32 -22.72 -0.96
CA GLY A 472 -13.25 -23.98 -0.22
C GLY A 472 -12.09 -24.09 0.78
N VAL A 473 -11.30 -23.03 0.99
CA VAL A 473 -10.19 -23.03 1.96
C VAL A 473 -10.70 -22.65 3.35
N ALA A 474 -10.30 -23.40 4.37
CA ALA A 474 -10.61 -23.06 5.76
C ALA A 474 -9.91 -21.76 6.19
N ILE A 475 -10.64 -20.93 6.92
CA ILE A 475 -10.19 -19.65 7.45
C ILE A 475 -10.48 -19.58 8.95
N THR A 476 -9.55 -19.01 9.71
CA THR A 476 -9.69 -18.80 11.15
C THR A 476 -9.24 -17.40 11.54
N ASP A 477 -9.80 -16.85 12.61
CA ASP A 477 -9.18 -15.71 13.29
C ASP A 477 -8.18 -16.19 14.36
N THR A 478 -7.59 -15.25 15.11
CA THR A 478 -6.68 -15.56 16.22
C THR A 478 -7.40 -15.96 17.52
N SER A 479 -8.72 -16.12 17.48
CA SER A 479 -9.60 -16.54 18.57
C SER A 479 -10.33 -17.84 18.19
N ILE A 480 -11.67 -17.86 18.28
CA ILE A 480 -12.51 -19.03 18.00
C ILE A 480 -13.17 -18.98 16.61
N GLY A 481 -13.01 -17.88 15.87
CA GLY A 481 -13.66 -17.66 14.59
C GLY A 481 -13.15 -18.66 13.56
N ALA A 482 -14.05 -19.40 12.93
CA ALA A 482 -13.69 -20.44 11.96
C ALA A 482 -14.82 -20.71 10.97
N ALA A 483 -14.48 -20.74 9.67
CA ALA A 483 -15.39 -21.02 8.57
C ALA A 483 -14.61 -21.53 7.35
N THR A 484 -15.31 -21.73 6.23
CA THR A 484 -14.70 -22.01 4.92
C THR A 484 -15.01 -20.86 3.96
N VAL A 485 -14.07 -20.54 3.07
CA VAL A 485 -14.27 -19.49 2.06
C VAL A 485 -15.29 -19.95 1.04
N ASN A 486 -16.26 -19.08 0.74
CA ASN A 486 -17.22 -19.26 -0.36
C ASN A 486 -16.90 -18.29 -1.51
N GLY A 487 -16.22 -18.78 -2.54
CA GLY A 487 -15.74 -18.01 -3.67
C GLY A 487 -14.38 -17.35 -3.44
N SER A 488 -14.29 -16.04 -3.58
CA SER A 488 -13.05 -15.27 -3.37
C SER A 488 -13.33 -13.84 -2.96
N VAL A 489 -12.29 -13.11 -2.55
CA VAL A 489 -12.41 -11.69 -2.18
C VAL A 489 -12.90 -10.87 -3.37
N GLY A 490 -13.97 -10.11 -3.15
CA GLY A 490 -14.46 -9.07 -4.05
C GLY A 490 -14.31 -7.68 -3.45
N ASP A 491 -14.55 -6.65 -4.27
CA ASP A 491 -14.54 -5.26 -3.84
C ASP A 491 -15.93 -4.71 -3.54
N THR A 492 -17.00 -5.45 -3.86
CA THR A 492 -18.37 -4.97 -3.72
C THR A 492 -19.29 -6.04 -3.18
N VAL A 493 -20.19 -5.68 -2.27
CA VAL A 493 -21.28 -6.54 -1.82
C VAL A 493 -22.61 -6.02 -2.34
N LEU A 494 -23.46 -6.96 -2.78
CA LEU A 494 -24.82 -6.68 -3.23
C LEU A 494 -25.76 -7.72 -2.64
N ASN A 495 -26.70 -7.27 -1.81
CA ASN A 495 -27.82 -8.09 -1.38
C ASN A 495 -28.92 -8.04 -2.45
N PHE A 496 -29.68 -9.12 -2.58
CA PHE A 496 -30.82 -9.19 -3.48
C PHE A 496 -32.04 -9.76 -2.77
N ASP A 497 -33.21 -9.31 -3.21
CA ASP A 497 -34.51 -9.85 -2.81
C ASP A 497 -34.98 -10.84 -3.88
N THR A 498 -36.09 -10.52 -4.57
CA THR A 498 -36.83 -11.46 -5.41
C THR A 498 -35.95 -12.09 -6.47
N GLU A 499 -35.56 -13.33 -6.21
CA GLU A 499 -34.82 -14.15 -7.15
C GLU A 499 -35.76 -14.73 -8.20
N THR A 500 -35.50 -14.38 -9.46
CA THR A 500 -36.24 -14.89 -10.62
C THR A 500 -35.52 -16.10 -11.22
N ALA A 501 -34.19 -16.15 -11.13
CA ALA A 501 -33.37 -17.29 -11.51
C ALA A 501 -32.11 -17.33 -10.64
N ALA A 502 -31.67 -18.53 -10.27
CA ALA A 502 -30.50 -18.73 -9.42
C ALA A 502 -29.18 -18.35 -10.11
N PHE A 503 -28.31 -17.67 -9.37
CA PHE A 503 -26.91 -17.47 -9.76
C PHE A 503 -26.11 -18.74 -9.46
N ALA A 504 -25.40 -19.28 -10.44
CA ALA A 504 -24.65 -20.53 -10.30
C ALA A 504 -23.21 -20.49 -10.87
N ALA A 505 -22.88 -19.46 -11.66
CA ALA A 505 -21.53 -19.31 -12.21
C ALA A 505 -20.78 -18.15 -11.52
N LEU A 506 -19.62 -18.46 -10.96
CA LEU A 506 -18.62 -17.45 -10.61
C LEU A 506 -17.99 -16.87 -11.88
N ASP A 507 -17.35 -15.71 -11.73
CA ASP A 507 -16.61 -14.99 -12.76
C ASP A 507 -17.41 -14.49 -13.97
N GLN A 508 -18.73 -14.73 -14.03
CA GLN A 508 -19.60 -14.06 -15.00
C GLN A 508 -19.83 -12.60 -14.62
N ILE A 509 -20.11 -11.77 -15.62
CA ILE A 509 -20.54 -10.38 -15.41
C ILE A 509 -22.01 -10.37 -15.00
N VAL A 510 -22.33 -9.63 -13.94
CA VAL A 510 -23.69 -9.23 -13.58
C VAL A 510 -23.92 -7.78 -14.00
N THR A 511 -25.09 -7.49 -14.58
CA THR A 511 -25.46 -6.18 -15.11
C THR A 511 -26.75 -5.67 -14.48
N GLY A 512 -26.77 -4.39 -14.08
CA GLY A 512 -27.94 -3.69 -13.58
C GLY A 512 -28.79 -3.14 -14.73
N GLY A 513 -30.11 -3.38 -14.68
CA GLY A 513 -31.01 -3.00 -15.76
C GLY A 513 -31.20 -1.49 -15.91
N THR A 514 -31.11 -0.71 -14.82
CA THR A 514 -31.34 0.74 -14.84
C THR A 514 -30.05 1.53 -14.69
N SER A 515 -29.17 1.11 -13.78
CA SER A 515 -27.87 1.73 -13.55
C SER A 515 -26.88 1.45 -14.68
N LEU A 516 -27.08 0.33 -15.41
CA LEU A 516 -26.11 -0.29 -16.31
C LEU A 516 -24.82 -0.69 -15.59
N ALA A 517 -24.81 -0.73 -14.25
CA ALA A 517 -23.64 -1.14 -13.49
C ALA A 517 -23.23 -2.57 -13.85
N GLN A 518 -21.93 -2.82 -14.03
CA GLN A 518 -21.39 -4.12 -14.38
C GLN A 518 -20.33 -4.56 -13.39
N ARG A 519 -20.40 -5.79 -12.89
CA ARG A 519 -19.32 -6.35 -12.06
C ARG A 519 -19.19 -7.85 -12.27
N GLN A 520 -18.02 -8.39 -12.01
CA GLN A 520 -17.78 -9.82 -12.05
C GLN A 520 -18.16 -10.47 -10.71
N ILE A 521 -18.87 -11.59 -10.75
CA ILE A 521 -19.24 -12.35 -9.54
C ILE A 521 -18.00 -13.08 -9.00
N LYS A 522 -17.70 -12.91 -7.71
CA LYS A 522 -16.60 -13.58 -6.99
C LYS A 522 -17.05 -14.52 -5.90
N GLY A 523 -18.26 -14.34 -5.40
CA GLY A 523 -18.88 -15.26 -4.46
C GLY A 523 -20.39 -15.19 -4.57
N ILE A 524 -21.05 -16.33 -4.35
CA ILE A 524 -22.50 -16.48 -4.42
C ILE A 524 -22.96 -17.09 -3.10
N GLN A 525 -23.89 -16.42 -2.44
CA GLN A 525 -24.58 -16.97 -1.28
C GLN A 525 -26.08 -16.87 -1.56
N ASP A 526 -26.62 -17.98 -2.02
CA ASP A 526 -28.02 -18.18 -2.36
C ASP A 526 -28.66 -19.12 -1.33
N ASP A 527 -29.81 -18.72 -0.76
CA ASP A 527 -30.55 -19.49 0.26
C ASP A 527 -31.74 -20.27 -0.34
N ALA A 528 -31.69 -20.57 -1.64
CA ALA A 528 -32.74 -21.30 -2.35
C ALA A 528 -34.15 -20.67 -2.18
N GLY A 529 -34.20 -19.35 -2.04
CA GLY A 529 -35.37 -18.54 -1.68
C GLY A 529 -35.27 -17.09 -2.18
N ALA A 530 -36.27 -16.26 -1.88
CA ALA A 530 -36.43 -14.92 -2.44
C ALA A 530 -35.44 -13.85 -1.90
N THR A 531 -34.29 -14.22 -1.34
CA THR A 531 -33.24 -13.29 -0.89
C THR A 531 -31.87 -13.97 -0.96
N GLY A 532 -30.81 -13.20 -1.20
CA GLY A 532 -29.43 -13.70 -1.13
C GLY A 532 -28.39 -12.59 -1.28
N ARG A 533 -27.15 -12.98 -1.53
CA ARG A 533 -26.02 -12.06 -1.62
C ARG A 533 -25.02 -12.46 -2.68
N LEU A 534 -24.45 -11.47 -3.33
CA LEU A 534 -23.29 -11.58 -4.19
C LEU A 534 -22.11 -10.79 -3.62
N VAL A 535 -20.92 -11.36 -3.71
CA VAL A 535 -19.67 -10.61 -3.64
C VAL A 535 -19.14 -10.46 -5.07
N LEU A 536 -18.81 -9.24 -5.44
CA LEU A 536 -18.56 -8.79 -6.80
C LEU A 536 -17.20 -8.07 -6.88
N LYS A 537 -16.66 -7.93 -8.09
CA LYS A 537 -15.39 -7.25 -8.35
C LYS A 537 -15.43 -6.44 -9.67
N VAL A 538 -14.73 -5.31 -9.72
CA VAL A 538 -14.41 -4.61 -10.98
C VAL A 538 -13.57 -5.53 -11.88
N SER A 539 -14.12 -5.90 -13.04
CA SER A 539 -13.44 -6.75 -14.03
C SER A 539 -12.72 -6.00 -15.13
N ASP A 540 -13.13 -4.76 -15.41
CA ASP A 540 -12.52 -3.90 -16.42
C ASP A 540 -12.36 -2.49 -15.84
N VAL A 541 -11.14 -1.98 -15.88
CA VAL A 541 -10.80 -0.65 -15.34
C VAL A 541 -10.89 0.47 -16.38
N THR A 542 -11.25 0.12 -17.63
CA THR A 542 -11.41 1.05 -18.75
C THR A 542 -12.86 1.40 -19.01
N ASP A 543 -13.79 0.53 -18.59
CA ASP A 543 -15.22 0.74 -18.77
C ASP A 543 -15.85 1.42 -17.55
N ALA A 544 -16.43 2.59 -17.76
CA ALA A 544 -17.09 3.37 -16.71
C ALA A 544 -18.27 2.64 -16.08
N ASP A 545 -18.95 1.76 -16.82
CA ASP A 545 -20.09 0.98 -16.29
C ASP A 545 -19.64 -0.01 -15.20
N HIS A 546 -18.36 -0.39 -15.18
CA HIS A 546 -17.81 -1.31 -14.19
C HIS A 546 -17.55 -0.68 -12.80
N PHE A 547 -17.60 0.66 -12.73
CA PHE A 547 -17.41 1.41 -11.49
C PHE A 547 -18.70 1.92 -10.88
N LYS A 548 -19.80 1.84 -11.63
CA LYS A 548 -21.12 2.26 -11.16
C LYS A 548 -21.62 1.39 -10.01
N THR A 549 -22.55 1.97 -9.28
CA THR A 549 -23.26 1.34 -8.17
C THR A 549 -24.57 0.75 -8.68
N PHE A 550 -24.90 -0.47 -8.25
CA PHE A 550 -26.24 -1.02 -8.46
C PHE A 550 -27.24 -0.21 -7.64
N SER A 551 -28.40 0.10 -8.22
CA SER A 551 -29.48 0.85 -7.58
C SER A 551 -30.46 -0.07 -6.87
N ASP A 552 -31.06 0.43 -5.79
CA ASP A 552 -32.12 -0.29 -5.07
C ASP A 552 -33.31 -0.61 -6.00
N ASN A 553 -33.92 -1.78 -5.81
CA ASN A 553 -35.04 -2.32 -6.59
C ASN A 553 -34.80 -2.52 -8.09
N GLU A 554 -33.56 -2.39 -8.59
CA GLU A 554 -33.29 -2.66 -10.00
C GLU A 554 -33.15 -4.16 -10.29
N ILE A 555 -33.50 -4.57 -11.52
CA ILE A 555 -33.26 -5.95 -11.98
C ILE A 555 -31.77 -6.11 -12.27
N ILE A 556 -31.13 -7.07 -11.61
CA ILE A 556 -29.78 -7.52 -11.92
C ILE A 556 -29.84 -8.82 -12.71
N THR A 557 -28.95 -8.98 -13.70
CA THR A 557 -28.94 -10.15 -14.59
C THR A 557 -27.51 -10.61 -14.80
N GLY A 558 -27.24 -11.89 -14.53
CA GLY A 558 -25.96 -12.51 -14.86
C GLY A 558 -25.87 -12.86 -16.34
N ALA A 559 -24.68 -12.72 -16.93
CA ALA A 559 -24.44 -12.94 -18.35
C ALA A 559 -24.74 -14.38 -18.80
N THR A 560 -24.58 -15.37 -17.90
CA THR A 560 -24.80 -16.79 -18.19
C THR A 560 -26.04 -17.33 -17.47
N ASN A 561 -26.19 -16.99 -16.18
CA ASN A 561 -27.33 -17.40 -15.36
C ASN A 561 -27.57 -16.40 -14.23
N GLY A 562 -28.74 -16.49 -13.63
CA GLY A 562 -29.11 -15.69 -12.46
C GLY A 562 -29.79 -14.37 -12.80
N SER A 563 -30.85 -14.07 -12.07
CA SER A 563 -31.51 -12.77 -12.10
C SER A 563 -32.31 -12.55 -10.83
N ALA A 564 -32.16 -11.36 -10.24
CA ALA A 564 -32.88 -10.97 -9.03
C ALA A 564 -33.14 -9.46 -9.03
N SER A 565 -33.93 -8.98 -8.06
CA SER A 565 -34.00 -7.54 -7.75
C SER A 565 -32.98 -7.17 -6.69
N ALA A 566 -32.16 -6.15 -6.94
CA ALA A 566 -31.24 -5.59 -5.94
C ALA A 566 -32.01 -5.12 -4.70
N ASN A 567 -31.50 -5.45 -3.51
CA ASN A 567 -32.01 -5.00 -2.23
C ASN A 567 -31.01 -4.00 -1.66
N VAL A 568 -31.37 -2.71 -1.71
CA VAL A 568 -30.47 -1.57 -1.45
C VAL A 568 -29.41 -1.44 -2.56
N ALA A 569 -28.81 -0.25 -2.63
CA ALA A 569 -27.67 -0.01 -3.50
C ALA A 569 -26.45 -0.86 -3.07
N SER A 570 -25.66 -1.31 -4.04
CA SER A 570 -24.42 -2.06 -3.74
C SER A 570 -23.44 -1.21 -2.94
N THR A 571 -22.66 -1.85 -2.06
CA THR A 571 -21.59 -1.18 -1.31
C THR A 571 -20.22 -1.63 -1.82
N THR A 572 -19.35 -0.69 -2.18
CA THR A 572 -18.01 -0.95 -2.72
C THR A 572 -16.96 -0.50 -1.71
N GLY A 573 -15.98 -1.35 -1.43
CA GLY A 573 -14.81 -1.06 -0.61
C GLY A 573 -13.68 -0.42 -1.41
N ALA A 574 -12.64 0.02 -0.71
CA ALA A 574 -11.57 0.83 -1.29
C ALA A 574 -10.87 0.19 -2.50
N SER A 575 -10.73 -1.15 -2.55
CA SER A 575 -10.07 -1.83 -3.67
C SER A 575 -10.81 -1.68 -5.02
N GLY A 576 -12.10 -1.31 -4.98
CA GLY A 576 -12.95 -1.08 -6.14
C GLY A 576 -12.95 0.35 -6.68
N TYR A 577 -12.21 1.29 -6.06
CA TYR A 577 -12.16 2.70 -6.45
C TYR A 577 -11.06 3.01 -7.49
N ALA A 578 -10.70 2.03 -8.31
CA ALA A 578 -9.61 2.13 -9.29
C ALA A 578 -9.93 3.05 -10.50
N ASP A 579 -11.13 3.61 -10.58
CA ASP A 579 -11.50 4.71 -11.46
C ASP A 579 -10.86 6.03 -11.02
N ILE A 580 -10.49 6.17 -9.75
CA ILE A 580 -9.68 7.30 -9.30
C ILE A 580 -8.28 7.16 -9.89
N LYS A 581 -7.84 8.16 -10.65
CA LYS A 581 -6.51 8.16 -11.28
C LYS A 581 -5.58 9.14 -10.58
N ILE A 582 -4.33 8.73 -10.41
CA ILE A 582 -3.26 9.55 -9.85
C ILE A 582 -2.23 9.76 -10.96
N TRP A 583 -2.03 11.01 -11.35
CA TRP A 583 -1.08 11.40 -12.39
C TRP A 583 -0.01 12.31 -11.81
N PHE A 584 1.22 11.85 -11.82
CA PHE A 584 2.40 12.64 -11.53
C PHE A 584 2.78 13.43 -12.78
N VAL A 585 3.00 14.72 -12.65
CA VAL A 585 3.53 15.56 -13.74
C VAL A 585 5.03 15.29 -13.84
N ASN A 586 5.51 14.83 -15.00
CA ASN A 586 6.87 14.29 -15.12
C ASN A 586 7.72 14.92 -16.23
N VAL A 587 7.20 15.02 -17.45
CA VAL A 587 8.00 15.43 -18.61
C VAL A 587 7.20 16.30 -19.58
N GLU A 588 7.88 17.26 -20.18
CA GLU A 588 7.36 18.04 -21.31
C GLU A 588 7.99 17.53 -22.62
N VAL A 589 7.18 17.49 -23.69
CA VAL A 589 7.64 17.10 -25.02
C VAL A 589 7.07 18.03 -26.09
N ASP A 590 7.90 18.40 -27.07
CA ASP A 590 7.46 19.24 -28.18
C ASP A 590 6.75 18.43 -29.28
N PHE A 591 5.70 19.00 -29.87
CA PHE A 591 4.94 18.39 -30.96
C PHE A 591 4.78 19.29 -32.19
N ALA A 592 4.61 18.66 -33.34
CA ALA A 592 4.50 19.29 -34.66
C ALA A 592 3.06 19.42 -35.16
N SER A 593 2.26 18.39 -34.88
CA SER A 593 0.88 18.32 -35.32
C SER A 593 0.09 17.34 -34.46
N GLU A 594 -1.22 17.59 -34.37
CA GLU A 594 -2.21 16.68 -33.84
C GLU A 594 -2.94 15.97 -34.99
N THR A 595 -3.33 14.73 -34.78
CA THR A 595 -4.26 13.98 -35.64
C THR A 595 -5.31 13.33 -34.76
N GLY A 596 -6.59 13.55 -35.06
CA GLY A 596 -7.69 13.06 -34.24
C GLY A 596 -7.89 13.92 -32.99
N SER A 597 -8.24 13.30 -31.88
CA SER A 597 -8.34 13.94 -30.57
C SER A 597 -7.75 13.03 -29.50
N VAL A 598 -6.87 13.58 -28.65
CA VAL A 598 -6.31 12.87 -27.50
C VAL A 598 -6.76 13.56 -26.22
N PRO A 599 -7.78 13.06 -25.51
CA PRO A 599 -8.25 13.68 -24.27
C PRO A 599 -7.18 13.61 -23.17
N ALA A 600 -7.10 14.64 -22.32
CA ALA A 600 -6.28 14.59 -21.11
C ALA A 600 -6.69 13.42 -20.21
N GLY A 601 -5.72 12.76 -19.59
CA GLY A 601 -5.88 11.51 -18.85
C GLY A 601 -5.71 10.24 -19.69
N SER A 602 -5.57 10.37 -21.02
CA SER A 602 -5.36 9.22 -21.91
C SER A 602 -3.96 8.63 -21.78
N ALA A 603 -3.86 7.31 -21.72
CA ALA A 603 -2.59 6.61 -21.86
C ALA A 603 -2.06 6.76 -23.29
N VAL A 604 -0.79 7.11 -23.43
CA VAL A 604 -0.13 7.35 -24.70
C VAL A 604 1.18 6.58 -24.81
N THR A 605 1.50 6.11 -26.02
CA THR A 605 2.71 5.33 -26.31
C THR A 605 3.45 5.89 -27.51
N GLY A 606 4.77 6.08 -27.39
CA GLY A 606 5.67 6.41 -28.48
C GLY A 606 5.79 5.23 -29.44
N PHE A 607 5.41 5.43 -30.71
CA PHE A 607 5.30 4.34 -31.67
C PHE A 607 6.62 3.62 -31.97
N SER A 608 7.74 4.33 -31.96
CA SER A 608 9.05 3.78 -32.28
C SER A 608 9.86 3.47 -31.03
N SER A 609 9.77 4.31 -30.00
CA SER A 609 10.52 4.19 -28.75
C SER A 609 9.93 3.16 -27.78
N GLY A 610 8.62 2.92 -27.84
CA GLY A 610 7.89 2.19 -26.80
C GLY A 610 7.77 2.94 -25.47
N ALA A 611 8.16 4.23 -25.43
CA ALA A 611 7.98 5.08 -24.25
C ALA A 611 6.49 5.25 -23.94
N THR A 612 6.11 5.17 -22.67
CA THR A 612 4.70 5.28 -22.25
C THR A 612 4.52 6.40 -21.25
N GLY A 613 3.33 7.00 -21.24
CA GLY A 613 2.92 7.98 -20.25
C GLY A 613 1.43 8.28 -20.35
N VAL A 614 0.98 9.30 -19.64
CA VAL A 614 -0.38 9.82 -19.65
C VAL A 614 -0.36 11.23 -20.18
N PHE A 615 -1.13 11.52 -21.22
CA PHE A 615 -1.27 12.89 -21.73
C PHE A 615 -2.04 13.74 -20.72
N LEU A 616 -1.46 14.82 -20.22
CA LEU A 616 -2.11 15.69 -19.22
C LEU A 616 -2.67 16.99 -19.81
N GLY A 617 -2.27 17.33 -21.03
CA GLY A 617 -2.74 18.51 -21.75
C GLY A 617 -1.63 19.19 -22.54
N GLU A 618 -2.04 20.10 -23.42
CA GLU A 618 -1.14 21.04 -24.09
C GLU A 618 -0.80 22.17 -23.12
N LYS A 619 0.49 22.40 -22.88
CA LYS A 619 0.98 23.52 -22.07
C LYS A 619 0.90 24.83 -22.84
N ASP A 620 1.23 24.75 -24.12
CA ASP A 620 1.15 25.83 -25.10
C ASP A 620 0.95 25.23 -26.50
N ALA A 621 1.03 26.06 -27.54
CA ALA A 621 0.78 25.64 -28.92
C ALA A 621 1.73 24.55 -29.46
N ASN A 622 2.86 24.30 -28.78
CA ASN A 622 3.93 23.43 -29.27
C ASN A 622 4.40 22.39 -28.24
N THR A 623 3.99 22.50 -26.97
CA THR A 623 4.50 21.67 -25.87
C THR A 623 3.37 20.88 -25.22
N LEU A 624 3.55 19.56 -25.10
CA LEU A 624 2.66 18.67 -24.38
C LEU A 624 3.23 18.40 -22.98
N THR A 625 2.36 18.29 -21.99
CA THR A 625 2.73 17.79 -20.66
C THR A 625 2.32 16.33 -20.53
N ILE A 626 3.28 15.48 -20.18
CA ILE A 626 3.11 14.03 -19.99
C ILE A 626 3.35 13.69 -18.52
N GLY A 627 2.43 12.92 -17.97
CA GLY A 627 2.54 12.36 -16.63
C GLY A 627 2.76 10.85 -16.62
N ASN A 628 3.04 10.30 -15.43
CA ASN A 628 3.33 8.89 -15.20
C ASN A 628 4.27 8.28 -16.26
N TRP A 629 5.33 9.02 -16.57
CA TRP A 629 6.25 8.66 -17.63
C TRP A 629 7.11 7.47 -17.19
N ASN A 630 7.25 6.45 -18.04
CA ASN A 630 8.02 5.24 -17.72
C ASN A 630 9.56 5.43 -17.75
N SER A 631 10.03 6.67 -17.77
CA SER A 631 11.44 7.05 -17.84
C SER A 631 12.18 6.58 -19.10
N THR A 632 11.47 6.09 -20.12
CA THR A 632 12.04 5.76 -21.43
C THR A 632 11.90 6.97 -22.35
N ASN A 633 13.01 7.42 -22.93
CA ASN A 633 12.99 8.62 -23.79
C ASN A 633 12.14 8.44 -25.05
N PHE A 634 11.28 9.42 -25.31
CA PHE A 634 10.63 9.55 -26.61
C PHE A 634 11.67 9.86 -27.71
N THR A 635 11.39 9.43 -28.95
CA THR A 635 12.25 9.57 -30.12
C THR A 635 11.75 10.68 -31.06
N ALA A 636 12.68 11.44 -31.65
CA ALA A 636 12.39 12.48 -32.63
C ALA A 636 11.49 12.01 -33.79
N GLY A 637 10.44 12.78 -34.10
CA GLY A 637 9.57 12.53 -35.25
C GLY A 637 8.64 11.32 -35.10
N GLU A 638 8.61 10.68 -33.93
CA GLU A 638 7.69 9.58 -33.69
C GLU A 638 6.26 10.07 -33.40
N GLN A 639 5.31 9.14 -33.48
CA GLN A 639 3.93 9.41 -33.08
C GLN A 639 3.73 9.02 -31.62
N LEU A 640 3.23 9.96 -30.82
CA LEU A 640 2.74 9.73 -29.48
C LEU A 640 1.25 9.35 -29.58
N ARG A 641 0.95 8.06 -29.52
CA ARG A 641 -0.36 7.51 -29.88
C ARG A 641 -1.19 7.18 -28.66
N LEU A 642 -2.45 7.63 -28.65
CA LEU A 642 -3.52 6.93 -27.94
C LEU A 642 -3.90 5.68 -28.74
N ASP A 643 -4.12 5.84 -30.04
CA ASP A 643 -4.38 4.76 -30.98
C ASP A 643 -3.89 5.12 -32.41
N ALA A 644 -4.24 4.31 -33.41
CA ALA A 644 -3.80 4.51 -34.79
C ALA A 644 -4.40 5.76 -35.48
N SER A 645 -5.50 6.30 -34.98
CA SER A 645 -6.23 7.46 -35.52
C SER A 645 -6.11 8.71 -34.64
N ASN A 646 -5.70 8.56 -33.38
CA ASN A 646 -5.59 9.64 -32.40
C ASN A 646 -4.15 9.72 -31.86
N TYR A 647 -3.38 10.71 -32.32
CA TYR A 647 -1.98 10.87 -31.95
C TYR A 647 -1.44 12.29 -32.17
N TYR A 648 -0.35 12.60 -31.46
CA TYR A 648 0.51 13.75 -31.76
C TYR A 648 1.75 13.27 -32.51
N THR A 649 2.20 14.02 -33.51
CA THR A 649 3.52 13.80 -34.12
C THR A 649 4.53 14.66 -33.38
N LEU A 650 5.51 14.04 -32.72
CA LEU A 650 6.52 14.76 -31.95
C LEU A 650 7.47 15.51 -32.88
N HIS A 651 7.93 16.69 -32.45
CA HIS A 651 9.00 17.40 -33.16
C HIS A 651 10.33 16.63 -33.08
N GLY A 652 11.37 17.10 -33.79
CA GLY A 652 12.72 16.61 -33.54
C GLY A 652 13.05 16.86 -32.07
N THR A 653 13.35 15.82 -31.29
CA THR A 653 13.40 15.87 -29.81
C THR A 653 14.31 16.99 -29.31
N LEU A 654 13.68 18.11 -28.97
CA LEU A 654 14.24 19.23 -28.23
C LEU A 654 13.53 19.19 -26.87
N ASN A 655 14.34 19.16 -25.80
CA ASN A 655 13.92 19.28 -24.40
C ASN A 655 12.86 18.27 -23.88
N GLN A 656 13.26 17.01 -23.68
CA GLN A 656 12.66 16.23 -22.58
C GLN A 656 13.17 16.83 -21.27
N THR A 657 12.52 17.88 -20.80
CA THR A 657 12.81 18.48 -19.50
C THR A 657 11.92 17.83 -18.45
N SER A 658 12.51 17.47 -17.31
CA SER A 658 11.76 17.04 -16.13
C SER A 658 10.81 18.18 -15.72
N ALA A 659 9.57 18.11 -16.22
CA ALA A 659 8.50 19.01 -15.89
C ALA A 659 7.77 18.40 -14.72
N TYR A 660 8.04 18.92 -13.52
CA TYR A 660 7.50 18.37 -12.28
C TYR A 660 6.27 19.14 -11.80
N THR A 661 5.76 20.09 -12.59
CA THR A 661 4.60 20.92 -12.25
C THR A 661 3.73 21.21 -13.46
N MET A 662 2.43 21.28 -13.24
CA MET A 662 1.43 21.78 -14.17
C MET A 662 0.64 22.91 -13.49
N GLN A 663 0.27 23.94 -14.26
CA GLN A 663 -0.61 24.99 -13.78
C GLN A 663 -2.05 24.48 -13.64
N LYS A 664 -2.63 24.66 -12.46
CA LYS A 664 -4.05 24.42 -12.17
C LYS A 664 -4.65 25.64 -11.48
N LYS A 665 -5.94 25.85 -11.67
CA LYS A 665 -6.69 26.92 -11.03
C LYS A 665 -8.04 26.44 -10.56
N PHE A 666 -8.50 26.98 -9.44
CA PHE A 666 -9.91 26.90 -9.10
C PHE A 666 -10.75 27.70 -10.10
N THR A 667 -12.04 27.41 -10.16
CA THR A 667 -13.00 28.17 -10.96
C THR A 667 -12.92 29.66 -10.59
N GLN A 668 -12.61 30.49 -11.59
CA GLN A 668 -12.36 31.95 -11.46
C GLN A 668 -11.18 32.33 -10.54
N GLY A 669 -10.27 31.40 -10.25
CA GLY A 669 -9.01 31.63 -9.53
C GLY A 669 -7.82 31.86 -10.46
N GLN A 670 -6.65 32.10 -9.86
CA GLN A 670 -5.37 32.19 -10.56
C GLN A 670 -4.70 30.81 -10.70
N ASN A 671 -3.74 30.71 -11.63
CA ASN A 671 -2.96 29.49 -11.83
C ASN A 671 -1.90 29.33 -10.74
N PHE A 672 -1.83 28.13 -10.16
CA PHE A 672 -0.78 27.68 -9.24
C PHE A 672 -0.17 26.38 -9.73
N ASN A 673 1.06 26.10 -9.34
CA ASN A 673 1.81 24.94 -9.79
C ASN A 673 1.48 23.71 -8.92
N TYR A 674 1.18 22.58 -9.55
CA TYR A 674 0.96 21.30 -8.87
C TYR A 674 1.70 20.17 -9.54
N SER A 675 2.23 19.24 -8.76
CA SER A 675 3.05 18.10 -9.21
C SER A 675 2.26 16.81 -9.40
N ILE A 676 1.07 16.71 -8.80
CA ILE A 676 0.21 15.54 -8.87
C ILE A 676 -1.22 15.99 -9.16
N ILE A 677 -1.91 15.26 -10.01
CA ILE A 677 -3.33 15.42 -10.33
C ILE A 677 -4.04 14.14 -9.90
N VAL A 678 -5.01 14.28 -9.00
CA VAL A 678 -5.94 13.22 -8.61
C VAL A 678 -7.27 13.48 -9.30
N GLU A 679 -7.61 12.59 -10.23
CA GLU A 679 -8.90 12.58 -10.92
C GLU A 679 -9.87 11.73 -10.11
N CYS A 680 -10.83 12.38 -9.43
CA CYS A 680 -11.66 11.73 -8.43
C CYS A 680 -12.87 10.97 -9.00
N ALA A 681 -13.11 11.00 -10.31
CA ALA A 681 -14.18 10.24 -10.99
C ALA A 681 -15.59 10.44 -10.39
N SER A 682 -15.92 11.67 -9.96
CA SER A 682 -17.15 12.05 -9.25
C SER A 682 -17.38 11.36 -7.90
N ARG A 683 -16.36 10.72 -7.32
CA ARG A 683 -16.42 10.13 -5.98
C ARG A 683 -16.33 11.18 -4.87
N THR A 684 -16.84 10.84 -3.70
CA THR A 684 -16.69 11.71 -2.52
C THR A 684 -15.24 11.76 -2.08
N LEU A 685 -14.82 12.88 -1.48
CA LEU A 685 -13.44 13.03 -1.02
C LEU A 685 -13.07 12.06 0.12
N ALA A 686 -14.05 11.54 0.84
CA ALA A 686 -13.84 10.45 1.80
C ALA A 686 -13.44 9.15 1.08
N GLN A 687 -14.13 8.77 -0.01
CA GLN A 687 -13.74 7.60 -0.82
C GLN A 687 -12.40 7.81 -1.50
N VAL A 688 -12.11 9.03 -1.95
CA VAL A 688 -10.80 9.38 -2.50
C VAL A 688 -9.71 9.19 -1.45
N TYR A 689 -9.96 9.62 -0.20
CA TYR A 689 -9.02 9.39 0.89
C TYR A 689 -8.76 7.90 1.17
N GLU A 690 -9.80 7.07 1.25
CA GLU A 690 -9.67 5.62 1.43
C GLU A 690 -8.86 4.98 0.30
N TRP A 691 -9.09 5.39 -0.96
CA TRP A 691 -8.30 4.93 -2.11
C TRP A 691 -6.81 5.32 -2.00
N LEU A 692 -6.53 6.58 -1.67
CA LEU A 692 -5.15 7.08 -1.52
C LEU A 692 -4.40 6.32 -0.41
N LYS A 693 -5.08 5.93 0.66
CA LYS A 693 -4.54 5.07 1.72
C LYS A 693 -4.32 3.64 1.23
N TYR A 694 -5.29 3.06 0.52
CA TYR A 694 -5.20 1.71 -0.05
C TYR A 694 -4.06 1.55 -1.05
N VAL A 695 -3.77 2.55 -1.89
CA VAL A 695 -2.67 2.45 -2.86
C VAL A 695 -1.30 2.80 -2.28
N THR A 696 -1.21 3.11 -0.98
CA THR A 696 0.07 3.44 -0.30
C THR A 696 0.34 2.62 0.97
N ARG A 697 -0.54 1.67 1.30
CA ARG A 697 -0.41 0.76 2.44
C ARG A 697 0.73 -0.25 2.24
N ASP A 698 1.09 -0.95 3.32
CA ASP A 698 1.94 -2.14 3.24
C ASP A 698 1.32 -3.19 2.31
N GLY A 699 2.12 -3.71 1.38
CA GLY A 699 1.65 -4.65 0.37
C GLY A 699 1.09 -3.98 -0.89
N ALA A 700 1.10 -2.64 -0.99
CA ALA A 700 0.76 -1.89 -2.19
C ALA A 700 1.87 -1.99 -3.27
N ASN A 701 2.18 -3.23 -3.63
CA ASN A 701 3.20 -3.65 -4.59
C ASN A 701 2.59 -4.56 -5.67
N SER A 702 3.44 -5.22 -6.45
CA SER A 702 3.02 -6.10 -7.56
C SER A 702 2.04 -7.21 -7.18
N SER A 703 1.91 -7.53 -5.88
CA SER A 703 0.95 -8.53 -5.38
C SER A 703 -0.46 -7.98 -5.19
N GLN A 704 -0.64 -6.67 -5.17
CA GLN A 704 -1.94 -6.02 -4.93
C GLN A 704 -2.77 -5.88 -6.21
N VAL A 705 -4.07 -6.16 -6.09
CA VAL A 705 -5.05 -5.88 -7.15
C VAL A 705 -5.23 -4.37 -7.28
N ASN A 706 -5.24 -3.87 -8.52
CA ASN A 706 -5.32 -2.43 -8.84
C ASN A 706 -4.21 -1.61 -8.17
N ARG A 707 -3.00 -2.19 -8.05
CA ARG A 707 -1.80 -1.46 -7.60
C ARG A 707 -1.56 -0.22 -8.46
N GLN A 708 -1.21 0.89 -7.82
CA GLN A 708 -0.74 2.11 -8.47
C GLN A 708 0.80 2.16 -8.44
N ILE A 709 1.41 2.41 -9.60
CA ILE A 709 2.84 2.80 -9.68
C ILE A 709 2.93 4.30 -9.42
N MET A 710 3.90 4.71 -8.61
CA MET A 710 4.18 6.11 -8.29
C MET A 710 5.38 6.60 -9.10
N TYR A 711 5.38 7.89 -9.45
CA TYR A 711 6.40 8.49 -10.30
C TYR A 711 6.97 9.78 -9.70
N PRO A 712 7.50 9.76 -8.46
CA PRO A 712 8.13 10.94 -7.88
C PRO A 712 9.41 11.33 -8.62
N VAL A 713 9.83 12.57 -8.39
CA VAL A 713 11.12 13.08 -8.84
C VAL A 713 12.13 12.94 -7.71
N ILE A 714 13.20 12.21 -7.98
CA ILE A 714 14.30 11.95 -7.05
C ILE A 714 15.62 12.22 -7.78
N SER A 715 16.46 13.07 -7.21
CA SER A 715 17.71 13.50 -7.83
C SER A 715 17.49 14.01 -9.28
N SER A 716 16.45 14.82 -9.46
CA SER A 716 16.03 15.43 -10.73
C SER A 716 15.63 14.43 -11.83
N THR A 717 15.39 13.17 -11.46
CA THR A 717 15.00 12.07 -12.35
C THR A 717 13.65 11.50 -11.93
N VAL A 718 12.83 11.07 -12.88
CA VAL A 718 11.58 10.39 -12.61
C VAL A 718 11.87 8.93 -12.27
N VAL A 719 11.46 8.51 -11.07
CA VAL A 719 11.69 7.15 -10.57
C VAL A 719 10.35 6.44 -10.44
N GLN A 720 10.27 5.21 -10.94
CA GLN A 720 9.13 4.33 -10.71
C GLN A 720 9.30 3.63 -9.37
N GLN A 721 8.30 3.70 -8.51
CA GLN A 721 8.30 3.04 -7.21
C GLN A 721 6.92 2.52 -6.83
N ASP A 722 6.92 1.56 -5.92
CA ASP A 722 5.71 0.94 -5.41
C ASP A 722 5.00 1.90 -4.43
N GLY A 723 3.70 1.73 -4.27
CA GLY A 723 2.90 2.63 -3.43
C GLY A 723 3.33 2.60 -1.96
N GLU A 724 3.80 1.44 -1.50
CA GLU A 724 4.30 1.22 -0.15
C GLU A 724 5.63 1.96 0.15
N GLU A 725 6.38 2.37 -0.87
CA GLU A 725 7.63 3.15 -0.75
C GLU A 725 7.36 4.66 -0.76
N TYR A 726 6.35 5.10 -1.52
CA TYR A 726 6.07 6.51 -1.78
C TYR A 726 5.83 7.34 -0.51
N ILE A 727 6.55 8.46 -0.36
CA ILE A 727 6.43 9.40 0.77
C ILE A 727 6.06 10.84 0.37
N ALA A 728 6.45 11.28 -0.83
CA ALA A 728 6.19 12.62 -1.37
C ALA A 728 6.49 12.68 -2.87
N ALA A 729 5.91 13.66 -3.58
CA ALA A 729 6.13 13.85 -5.02
C ALA A 729 7.59 14.19 -5.37
N ARG A 730 8.32 14.77 -4.41
CA ARG A 730 9.71 15.19 -4.56
C ARG A 730 10.48 14.90 -3.29
N VAL A 731 11.57 14.14 -3.43
CA VAL A 731 12.35 13.60 -2.31
C VAL A 731 13.81 14.02 -2.44
N LEU A 732 14.56 14.06 -1.33
CA LEU A 732 16.00 14.35 -1.34
C LEU A 732 16.74 13.44 -2.34
N PRO A 733 17.82 13.94 -2.98
CA PRO A 733 18.53 15.19 -2.72
C PRO A 733 17.93 16.44 -3.40
N ASP A 734 16.77 16.34 -4.06
CA ASP A 734 16.07 17.50 -4.60
C ASP A 734 15.52 18.39 -3.46
N ALA A 735 15.01 19.60 -3.77
CA ALA A 735 14.28 20.38 -2.77
C ALA A 735 12.97 19.65 -2.40
N ALA A 736 13.08 18.82 -1.36
CA ALA A 736 12.07 17.84 -0.99
C ALA A 736 10.80 18.53 -0.48
N PHE A 737 9.66 18.00 -0.90
CA PHE A 737 8.40 18.38 -0.31
C PHE A 737 8.31 17.80 1.11
N THR A 738 7.63 18.50 2.01
CA THR A 738 7.45 18.01 3.38
C THR A 738 6.53 16.79 3.37
N PRO A 739 7.00 15.58 3.74
CA PRO A 739 6.15 14.39 3.69
C PRO A 739 5.01 14.47 4.71
N VAL A 740 3.80 14.12 4.28
CA VAL A 740 2.66 13.95 5.19
C VAL A 740 2.65 12.51 5.69
N LYS A 741 3.32 12.26 6.82
CA LYS A 741 3.55 10.92 7.38
C LYS A 741 2.28 10.07 7.50
N ALA A 742 1.19 10.67 8.01
CA ALA A 742 -0.09 10.00 8.25
C ALA A 742 -0.75 9.42 6.99
N SER A 743 -0.48 10.01 5.83
CA SER A 743 -1.04 9.65 4.53
C SER A 743 -0.31 10.43 3.42
N PRO A 744 0.44 9.77 2.51
CA PRO A 744 1.36 10.46 1.60
C PRO A 744 0.73 11.51 0.67
N PHE A 745 -0.55 11.39 0.34
CA PHE A 745 -1.26 12.34 -0.54
C PHE A 745 -2.05 13.41 0.22
N GLY A 746 -2.08 13.35 1.55
CA GLY A 746 -2.85 14.28 2.38
C GLY A 746 -3.76 13.57 3.39
N THR A 747 -4.31 14.32 4.34
CA THR A 747 -5.17 13.82 5.43
C THR A 747 -6.63 14.20 5.21
N PHE A 748 -7.55 13.45 5.83
CA PHE A 748 -8.98 13.79 5.84
C PHE A 748 -9.44 14.04 7.27
N ALA A 749 -10.05 15.18 7.54
CA ALA A 749 -10.55 15.52 8.87
C ALA A 749 -11.73 16.49 8.79
N GLY A 750 -12.75 16.26 9.62
CA GLY A 750 -13.91 17.13 9.72
C GLY A 750 -14.72 17.25 8.42
N GLY A 751 -14.72 16.21 7.59
CA GLY A 751 -15.36 16.23 6.26
C GLY A 751 -14.56 16.97 5.18
N LYS A 752 -13.31 17.35 5.46
CA LYS A 752 -12.44 18.10 4.55
C LYS A 752 -11.16 17.33 4.22
N LEU A 753 -10.78 17.30 2.95
CA LEU A 753 -9.47 16.80 2.51
C LEU A 753 -8.41 17.90 2.61
N PHE A 754 -7.27 17.60 3.23
CA PHE A 754 -6.08 18.44 3.27
C PHE A 754 -4.99 17.78 2.43
N GLY A 755 -4.83 18.22 1.18
CA GLY A 755 -3.86 17.66 0.24
C GLY A 755 -2.42 17.91 0.67
N ALA A 756 -1.54 16.94 0.41
CA ALA A 756 -0.10 17.12 0.55
C ALA A 756 0.44 18.15 -0.47
N GLN A 757 1.66 18.64 -0.22
CA GLN A 757 2.32 19.61 -1.10
C GLN A 757 2.40 19.11 -2.55
N GLY A 758 1.92 19.92 -3.48
CA GLY A 758 1.87 19.62 -4.91
C GLY A 758 0.70 18.74 -5.35
N VAL A 759 -0.22 18.35 -4.47
CA VAL A 759 -1.39 17.52 -4.83
C VAL A 759 -2.58 18.39 -5.24
N TRP A 760 -3.03 18.22 -6.48
CA TRP A 760 -4.28 18.77 -7.00
C TRP A 760 -5.37 17.71 -7.05
N VAL A 761 -6.61 18.06 -6.72
CA VAL A 761 -7.77 17.17 -6.81
C VAL A 761 -8.84 17.80 -7.71
N GLN A 762 -9.47 17.01 -8.57
CA GLN A 762 -10.51 17.47 -9.49
C GLN A 762 -11.56 16.40 -9.76
N ASN A 763 -12.71 16.81 -10.32
CA ASN A 763 -13.84 15.93 -10.60
C ASN A 763 -14.29 15.13 -9.36
N MET A 764 -14.35 15.76 -8.19
CA MET A 764 -14.95 15.17 -7.00
C MET A 764 -16.48 15.22 -7.08
N ALA A 765 -17.16 14.49 -6.19
CA ALA A 765 -18.60 14.59 -6.00
C ALA A 765 -19.03 16.06 -5.82
N SER A 766 -20.18 16.42 -6.40
CA SER A 766 -20.69 17.80 -6.38
C SER A 766 -20.93 18.36 -4.98
N THR A 767 -21.11 17.50 -3.97
CA THR A 767 -21.23 17.88 -2.56
C THR A 767 -19.91 18.33 -1.93
N ASP A 768 -18.77 17.93 -2.51
CA ASP A 768 -17.45 18.09 -1.92
C ASP A 768 -16.59 19.15 -2.64
N VAL A 769 -17.15 19.88 -3.61
CA VAL A 769 -16.45 20.89 -4.42
C VAL A 769 -15.90 22.08 -3.62
N GLN A 770 -16.23 22.17 -2.33
CA GLN A 770 -15.70 23.15 -1.38
C GLN A 770 -15.03 22.50 -0.16
N SER A 771 -15.05 21.18 -0.07
CA SER A 771 -14.66 20.38 1.10
C SER A 771 -13.20 19.94 1.04
N PHE A 772 -12.30 20.84 0.62
CA PHE A 772 -10.86 20.55 0.57
C PHE A 772 -9.98 21.79 0.71
N GLN A 773 -8.69 21.57 0.94
CA GLN A 773 -7.63 22.57 0.96
C GLN A 773 -6.35 21.90 0.46
N LEU A 774 -5.62 22.58 -0.39
CA LEU A 774 -4.43 22.05 -1.04
C LEU A 774 -3.22 22.89 -0.66
N ILE A 775 -2.04 22.33 -0.89
CA ILE A 775 -0.78 23.06 -0.82
C ILE A 775 -0.16 22.94 -2.21
N ASP A 776 0.13 24.06 -2.86
CA ASP A 776 0.77 24.05 -4.18
C ASP A 776 2.22 23.56 -4.09
N SER A 777 2.87 23.36 -5.24
CA SER A 777 4.26 22.90 -5.31
C SER A 777 5.25 23.92 -4.72
N ASP A 778 4.88 25.19 -4.61
CA ASP A 778 5.69 26.26 -4.03
C ASP A 778 5.57 26.30 -2.49
N GLY A 779 4.60 25.58 -1.92
CA GLY A 779 4.40 25.41 -0.47
C GLY A 779 3.29 26.29 0.10
N ASP A 780 2.54 27.01 -0.75
CA ASP A 780 1.47 27.91 -0.32
C ASP A 780 0.12 27.18 -0.23
N THR A 781 -0.65 27.50 0.80
CA THR A 781 -1.98 26.92 1.01
C THR A 781 -3.01 27.57 0.10
N GLN A 782 -3.78 26.74 -0.60
CA GLN A 782 -4.83 27.13 -1.53
C GLN A 782 -6.19 26.56 -1.08
N THR A 783 -7.22 27.40 -1.03
CA THR A 783 -8.58 27.00 -0.67
C THR A 783 -9.56 27.25 -1.83
N PRO A 784 -10.49 26.31 -2.10
CA PRO A 784 -11.51 26.54 -3.11
C PRO A 784 -12.38 27.75 -2.74
N PRO A 785 -12.88 28.52 -3.74
CA PRO A 785 -13.81 29.61 -3.49
C PRO A 785 -15.10 29.14 -2.82
N ASN A 786 -15.70 30.00 -1.99
CA ASN A 786 -17.00 29.73 -1.39
C ASN A 786 -18.11 29.95 -2.44
N PHE A 787 -18.66 28.87 -3.02
CA PHE A 787 -19.82 28.92 -3.91
C PHE A 787 -21.12 28.89 -3.12
N GLN A 788 -21.97 29.87 -3.36
CA GLN A 788 -23.27 29.98 -2.71
C GLN A 788 -24.39 30.18 -3.73
N SER A 789 -25.56 29.65 -3.40
CA SER A 789 -26.71 29.66 -4.29
C SER A 789 -27.64 30.83 -4.02
N LEU A 790 -28.21 31.40 -5.08
CA LEU A 790 -29.40 32.24 -5.02
C LEU A 790 -30.57 31.45 -5.61
N THR A 791 -31.60 31.20 -4.82
CA THR A 791 -32.76 30.40 -5.23
C THR A 791 -34.07 31.15 -5.03
N VAL A 792 -34.94 31.09 -6.04
CA VAL A 792 -36.34 31.49 -5.93
C VAL A 792 -37.21 30.24 -6.10
N THR A 793 -37.95 29.86 -5.05
CA THR A 793 -38.89 28.72 -5.03
C THR A 793 -40.34 29.20 -5.15
N GLY A 794 -41.31 28.30 -5.28
CA GLY A 794 -42.73 28.67 -5.36
C GLY A 794 -43.16 29.26 -6.72
N VAL A 795 -42.33 29.07 -7.74
CA VAL A 795 -42.62 29.46 -9.12
C VAL A 795 -43.21 28.29 -9.91
N ILE A 796 -43.73 28.54 -11.10
CA ILE A 796 -44.15 27.51 -12.04
C ILE A 796 -43.62 27.85 -13.44
N SER A 797 -43.64 26.86 -14.34
CA SER A 797 -43.25 27.06 -15.73
C SER A 797 -43.99 28.25 -16.37
N GLY A 798 -43.24 29.16 -16.99
CA GLY A 798 -43.73 30.38 -17.63
C GLY A 798 -43.59 31.67 -16.82
N ASP A 799 -43.29 31.60 -15.51
CA ASP A 799 -43.05 32.82 -14.72
C ASP A 799 -41.76 33.52 -15.12
N LYS A 800 -41.76 34.86 -15.11
CA LYS A 800 -40.54 35.65 -15.25
C LYS A 800 -39.93 35.86 -13.88
N VAL A 801 -38.71 35.36 -13.67
CA VAL A 801 -38.00 35.39 -12.40
C VAL A 801 -36.71 36.19 -12.58
N ALA A 802 -36.48 37.14 -11.69
CA ALA A 802 -35.22 37.88 -11.66
C ALA A 802 -34.73 38.15 -10.24
N VAL A 803 -33.41 38.12 -10.07
CA VAL A 803 -32.73 38.48 -8.81
C VAL A 803 -31.66 39.51 -9.15
N PHE A 804 -31.83 40.71 -8.61
CA PHE A 804 -30.96 41.85 -8.88
C PHE A 804 -30.15 42.23 -7.65
N ARG A 805 -28.96 42.76 -7.87
CA ARG A 805 -28.22 43.48 -6.86
C ARG A 805 -28.84 44.87 -6.62
N THR A 806 -28.88 45.30 -5.36
CA THR A 806 -29.47 46.59 -4.99
C THR A 806 -28.46 47.56 -4.38
N THR A 807 -28.73 48.86 -4.48
CA THR A 807 -28.01 49.87 -3.67
C THR A 807 -28.61 49.95 -2.28
N THR A 808 -29.94 50.09 -2.19
CA THR A 808 -30.72 50.08 -0.94
C THR A 808 -32.17 49.64 -1.21
N GLY A 809 -32.75 48.86 -0.30
CA GLY A 809 -34.15 48.42 -0.39
C GLY A 809 -34.48 47.78 -1.74
N THR A 810 -35.49 48.31 -2.44
CA THR A 810 -35.93 47.82 -3.75
C THR A 810 -35.24 48.51 -4.94
N THR A 811 -34.21 49.33 -4.70
CA THR A 811 -33.51 50.09 -5.74
C THR A 811 -32.43 49.23 -6.38
N ILE A 812 -32.65 48.77 -7.61
CA ILE A 812 -31.68 48.00 -8.40
C ILE A 812 -30.44 48.86 -8.65
N ASN A 813 -29.26 48.30 -8.39
CA ASN A 813 -28.01 48.92 -8.78
C ASN A 813 -27.80 48.72 -10.29
N LYS A 814 -28.15 49.74 -11.10
CA LYS A 814 -27.96 49.70 -12.56
C LYS A 814 -26.59 50.18 -13.01
N ALA A 815 -25.84 50.81 -12.12
CA ALA A 815 -24.48 51.32 -12.35
C ALA A 815 -23.45 50.40 -11.68
N VAL A 816 -23.57 49.09 -11.90
CA VAL A 816 -22.54 48.13 -11.44
C VAL A 816 -21.27 48.33 -12.26
N PHE A 817 -21.44 48.62 -13.54
CA PHE A 817 -20.39 48.90 -14.50
C PHE A 817 -20.67 50.19 -15.26
N THR A 818 -19.60 50.85 -15.66
CA THR A 818 -19.57 51.87 -16.71
C THR A 818 -19.09 51.21 -18.00
N LEU A 819 -19.73 51.50 -19.13
CA LEU A 819 -19.31 50.96 -20.42
C LEU A 819 -18.01 51.63 -20.89
N ALA A 820 -17.06 50.82 -21.35
CA ALA A 820 -15.85 51.32 -21.96
C ALA A 820 -16.13 51.86 -23.37
N ALA A 821 -15.19 52.65 -23.91
CA ALA A 821 -15.27 53.10 -25.30
C ALA A 821 -15.20 51.92 -26.28
N GLY A 822 -15.94 52.00 -27.39
CA GLY A 822 -15.90 51.00 -28.46
C GLY A 822 -16.99 49.92 -28.42
N ASN A 823 -17.97 50.05 -27.54
CA ASN A 823 -19.19 49.22 -27.54
C ASN A 823 -20.17 49.71 -28.63
N ASN A 824 -20.01 49.18 -29.84
CA ASN A 824 -20.71 49.64 -31.04
C ASN A 824 -21.79 48.64 -31.49
N ALA A 825 -22.78 49.11 -32.24
CA ALA A 825 -23.79 48.27 -32.86
C ALA A 825 -23.14 47.18 -33.73
N GLY A 826 -23.60 45.94 -33.58
CA GLY A 826 -23.04 44.77 -34.26
C GLY A 826 -21.93 44.05 -33.49
N ASN A 827 -21.41 44.60 -32.39
CA ASN A 827 -20.42 43.89 -31.56
C ASN A 827 -21.04 42.65 -30.89
N ASN A 828 -20.24 41.58 -30.78
CA ASN A 828 -20.55 40.37 -30.03
C ASN A 828 -19.78 40.30 -28.68
N THR A 829 -19.19 41.42 -28.27
CA THR A 829 -18.50 41.59 -26.99
C THR A 829 -18.96 42.89 -26.34
N ILE A 830 -18.88 42.95 -25.01
CA ILE A 830 -19.11 44.15 -24.21
C ILE A 830 -17.91 44.37 -23.31
N VAL A 831 -17.28 45.54 -23.39
CA VAL A 831 -16.14 45.92 -22.54
C VAL A 831 -16.59 46.92 -21.48
N VAL A 832 -16.22 46.67 -20.22
CA VAL A 832 -16.55 47.53 -19.06
C VAL A 832 -15.31 48.17 -18.46
N VAL A 833 -15.48 49.24 -17.68
CA VAL A 833 -14.36 49.98 -17.08
C VAL A 833 -13.87 49.33 -15.78
N GLU A 834 -14.79 48.89 -14.94
CA GLU A 834 -14.54 48.28 -13.63
C GLU A 834 -14.13 46.81 -13.79
N VAL A 835 -13.46 46.28 -12.76
CA VAL A 835 -13.17 44.84 -12.69
C VAL A 835 -14.49 44.08 -12.52
N ILE A 836 -14.69 43.02 -13.31
CA ILE A 836 -15.87 42.16 -13.20
C ILE A 836 -15.77 41.38 -11.87
N PRO A 837 -16.72 41.54 -10.93
CA PRO A 837 -16.68 40.85 -9.65
C PRO A 837 -16.81 39.33 -9.80
N SER A 838 -16.17 38.56 -8.93
CA SER A 838 -16.26 37.08 -8.90
C SER A 838 -17.68 36.55 -8.62
N ASP A 839 -18.55 37.39 -8.05
CA ASP A 839 -19.96 37.06 -7.85
C ASP A 839 -20.80 37.19 -9.14
N THR A 840 -20.18 37.50 -10.28
CA THR A 840 -20.85 37.55 -11.60
C THR A 840 -21.03 36.13 -12.15
N PRO A 841 -22.25 35.72 -12.57
CA PRO A 841 -22.48 34.41 -13.18
C PRO A 841 -21.49 34.11 -14.31
N SER A 842 -20.86 32.93 -14.27
CA SER A 842 -19.72 32.59 -15.13
C SER A 842 -20.07 32.18 -16.56
N SER A 843 -21.29 31.67 -16.79
CA SER A 843 -21.75 31.22 -18.12
C SER A 843 -23.26 31.37 -18.26
N ASP A 844 -23.72 31.56 -19.52
CA ASP A 844 -25.13 31.77 -19.89
C ASP A 844 -25.85 32.85 -19.08
N GLY A 845 -25.09 33.88 -18.70
CA GLY A 845 -25.57 34.98 -17.90
C GLY A 845 -26.29 36.03 -18.73
N VAL A 846 -26.92 36.96 -18.03
CA VAL A 846 -27.60 38.11 -18.63
C VAL A 846 -26.86 39.37 -18.22
N ILE A 847 -26.61 40.26 -19.18
CA ILE A 847 -26.14 41.62 -18.92
C ILE A 847 -27.17 42.61 -19.48
N ARG A 848 -27.46 43.66 -18.73
CA ARG A 848 -28.38 44.72 -19.12
C ARG A 848 -27.60 46.02 -19.26
N LEU A 849 -27.70 46.64 -20.44
CA LEU A 849 -27.04 47.90 -20.76
C LEU A 849 -28.06 49.03 -20.69
N VAL A 850 -27.66 50.15 -20.10
CA VAL A 850 -28.47 51.35 -19.95
C VAL A 850 -27.80 52.48 -20.75
N ASP A 851 -28.46 52.86 -21.83
CA ASP A 851 -28.15 54.04 -22.63
C ASP A 851 -28.72 55.26 -21.90
N LEU A 852 -27.85 56.09 -21.31
CA LEU A 852 -28.28 57.26 -20.55
C LEU A 852 -28.71 58.43 -21.46
N SER A 853 -28.33 58.38 -22.75
CA SER A 853 -28.79 59.37 -23.73
C SER A 853 -30.26 59.15 -24.12
N ASP A 854 -30.73 57.90 -24.05
CA ASP A 854 -32.11 57.54 -24.31
C ASP A 854 -33.01 57.78 -23.08
N GLN A 855 -33.95 58.72 -23.20
CA GLN A 855 -34.95 58.98 -22.16
C GLN A 855 -36.24 58.16 -22.33
N SER A 856 -36.35 57.35 -23.37
CA SER A 856 -37.51 56.49 -23.62
C SER A 856 -37.58 55.31 -22.64
N ILE A 857 -38.65 54.52 -22.78
CA ILE A 857 -38.81 53.25 -22.06
C ILE A 857 -37.83 52.16 -22.55
N ASN A 858 -37.21 52.36 -23.73
CA ASN A 858 -36.30 51.41 -24.38
C ASN A 858 -34.82 51.71 -24.12
N ARG A 859 -34.53 52.57 -23.12
CA ARG A 859 -33.16 52.93 -22.73
C ARG A 859 -32.34 51.78 -22.17
N GLU A 860 -33.01 50.69 -21.78
CA GLU A 860 -32.39 49.51 -21.20
C GLU A 860 -32.59 48.30 -22.11
N THR A 861 -31.48 47.69 -22.54
CA THR A 861 -31.48 46.53 -23.43
C THR A 861 -30.86 45.32 -22.72
N LYS A 862 -31.51 44.16 -22.86
CA LYS A 862 -31.07 42.87 -22.31
C LYS A 862 -30.26 42.12 -23.35
N TYR A 863 -29.09 41.62 -22.95
CA TYR A 863 -28.25 40.72 -23.72
C TYR A 863 -27.90 39.48 -22.89
N THR A 864 -27.67 38.35 -23.55
CA THR A 864 -27.03 37.18 -22.93
C THR A 864 -25.55 37.16 -23.27
N TYR A 865 -24.71 36.61 -22.40
CA TYR A 865 -23.30 36.35 -22.67
C TYR A 865 -22.96 34.89 -22.33
N THR A 866 -21.96 34.34 -23.01
CA THR A 866 -21.52 32.95 -22.79
C THR A 866 -20.32 32.87 -21.85
N GLY A 867 -19.59 33.97 -21.64
CA GLY A 867 -18.54 34.07 -20.64
C GLY A 867 -18.03 35.50 -20.45
N TRP A 868 -17.12 35.67 -19.50
CA TRP A 868 -16.43 36.93 -19.26
C TRP A 868 -14.99 36.69 -18.80
N ASP A 869 -14.16 37.70 -18.98
CA ASP A 869 -12.78 37.72 -18.51
C ASP A 869 -12.56 38.97 -17.63
N GLY A 870 -12.17 38.73 -16.38
CA GLY A 870 -11.98 39.77 -15.38
C GLY A 870 -10.74 40.63 -15.61
N ASP A 871 -9.71 40.07 -16.25
CA ASP A 871 -8.45 40.75 -16.55
C ASP A 871 -8.63 41.69 -17.74
N THR A 872 -9.26 41.20 -18.82
CA THR A 872 -9.59 42.01 -19.99
C THR A 872 -10.90 42.78 -19.85
N LYS A 873 -11.63 42.60 -18.75
CA LYS A 873 -12.90 43.29 -18.41
C LYS A 873 -13.95 43.19 -19.52
N THR A 874 -14.00 42.03 -20.16
CA THR A 874 -14.78 41.83 -21.38
C THR A 874 -15.77 40.68 -21.20
N PHE A 875 -17.04 40.93 -21.53
CA PHE A 875 -18.06 39.90 -21.72
C PHE A 875 -18.03 39.45 -23.18
N SER A 876 -18.06 38.13 -23.40
CA SER A 876 -17.87 37.49 -24.69
C SER A 876 -19.06 36.62 -25.10
N GLY A 877 -19.20 36.41 -26.42
CA GLY A 877 -20.31 35.68 -27.01
C GLY A 877 -21.66 36.31 -26.67
N VAL A 878 -21.71 37.64 -26.75
CA VAL A 878 -22.91 38.44 -26.49
C VAL A 878 -23.94 38.18 -27.59
N SER A 879 -25.19 37.90 -27.18
CA SER A 879 -26.30 37.59 -28.07
C SER A 879 -27.61 38.25 -27.60
N PRO A 880 -28.42 38.81 -28.51
CA PRO A 880 -28.05 39.19 -29.89
C PRO A 880 -26.86 40.17 -29.88
N VAL A 881 -26.22 40.40 -31.04
CA VAL A 881 -25.19 41.46 -31.13
C VAL A 881 -25.78 42.82 -30.73
N LEU A 882 -24.93 43.77 -30.30
CA LEU A 882 -25.39 45.07 -29.82
C LEU A 882 -26.29 45.77 -30.85
N ASP A 883 -27.45 46.26 -30.42
CA ASP A 883 -28.47 46.87 -31.29
C ASP A 883 -28.18 48.35 -31.63
N ARG A 884 -27.30 48.99 -30.85
CA ARG A 884 -26.96 50.42 -30.92
C ARG A 884 -25.52 50.69 -30.46
N ASN A 885 -25.07 51.92 -30.67
CA ASN A 885 -23.77 52.38 -30.17
C ASN A 885 -23.93 52.97 -28.76
N TYR A 886 -23.07 52.55 -27.84
CA TYR A 886 -22.97 53.10 -26.49
C TYR A 886 -21.75 54.02 -26.44
N THR A 887 -21.95 55.28 -26.81
CA THR A 887 -20.87 56.25 -27.05
C THR A 887 -20.59 57.17 -25.89
N LEU A 888 -21.45 57.22 -24.88
CA LEU A 888 -21.24 58.09 -23.73
C LEU A 888 -20.37 57.37 -22.68
N THR A 889 -19.47 58.12 -22.06
CA THR A 889 -18.58 57.60 -21.02
C THR A 889 -19.29 57.31 -19.70
N ASP A 890 -20.57 57.70 -19.57
CA ASP A 890 -21.40 57.43 -18.41
C ASP A 890 -22.46 56.35 -18.65
N ASP A 891 -22.60 55.81 -19.87
CA ASP A 891 -23.50 54.67 -20.12
C ASP A 891 -23.14 53.50 -19.18
N THR A 892 -24.16 52.85 -18.62
CA THR A 892 -23.96 51.87 -17.54
C THR A 892 -24.37 50.47 -17.93
N ALA A 893 -23.86 49.47 -17.21
CA ALA A 893 -24.31 48.10 -17.34
C ALA A 893 -24.41 47.42 -15.97
N TYR A 894 -25.24 46.39 -15.90
CA TYR A 894 -25.35 45.55 -14.71
C TYR A 894 -25.75 44.13 -15.07
N VAL A 895 -25.30 43.19 -14.24
CA VAL A 895 -25.57 41.77 -14.38
C VAL A 895 -26.53 41.34 -13.28
N PRO A 896 -27.80 41.00 -13.58
CA PRO A 896 -28.64 40.26 -12.66
C PRO A 896 -28.07 38.87 -12.35
N TYR A 897 -28.24 38.38 -11.13
CA TYR A 897 -27.89 36.99 -10.77
C TYR A 897 -28.83 36.00 -11.48
N ILE A 898 -30.13 36.32 -11.52
CA ILE A 898 -31.15 35.55 -12.26
C ILE A 898 -31.93 36.53 -13.13
N ASP A 899 -32.18 36.18 -14.38
CA ASP A 899 -33.10 36.88 -15.27
C ASP A 899 -33.59 35.93 -16.38
N THR A 900 -34.54 35.09 -16.03
CA THR A 900 -35.01 34.00 -16.91
C THR A 900 -36.51 33.75 -16.77
N THR A 901 -37.02 32.84 -17.62
CA THR A 901 -38.36 32.29 -17.48
C THR A 901 -38.24 30.94 -16.78
N ALA A 902 -38.98 30.74 -15.69
CA ALA A 902 -39.00 29.48 -14.97
C ALA A 902 -39.52 28.35 -15.89
N SER A 903 -38.90 27.17 -15.80
CA SER A 903 -39.32 25.93 -16.46
C SER A 903 -39.91 24.90 -15.49
N GLY A 904 -39.73 25.11 -14.17
CA GLY A 904 -40.16 24.21 -13.10
C GLY A 904 -40.62 24.97 -11.85
N THR A 905 -40.41 24.38 -10.67
CA THR A 905 -40.89 24.90 -9.37
C THR A 905 -39.92 25.85 -8.65
N SER A 906 -38.69 25.95 -9.16
CA SER A 906 -37.65 26.84 -8.66
C SER A 906 -36.73 27.31 -9.79
N VAL A 907 -36.05 28.42 -9.55
CA VAL A 907 -34.94 28.90 -10.38
C VAL A 907 -33.76 29.16 -9.46
N THR A 908 -32.59 28.61 -9.80
CA THR A 908 -31.38 28.70 -9.00
C THR A 908 -30.20 29.11 -9.86
N VAL A 909 -29.32 29.93 -9.30
CA VAL A 909 -27.98 30.20 -9.83
C VAL A 909 -26.97 30.01 -8.69
N SER A 910 -25.78 29.51 -9.02
CA SER A 910 -24.66 29.42 -8.08
C SER A 910 -23.56 30.38 -8.52
N VAL A 911 -23.06 31.20 -7.60
CA VAL A 911 -21.96 32.15 -7.84
C VAL A 911 -21.01 32.15 -6.67
N ILE A 912 -19.81 32.72 -6.83
CA ILE A 912 -18.87 32.87 -5.72
C ILE A 912 -19.43 33.90 -4.74
N TYR A 913 -19.42 33.58 -3.45
CA TYR A 913 -19.70 34.54 -2.40
C TYR A 913 -18.57 35.57 -2.34
N PRO A 914 -18.84 36.85 -2.65
CA PRO A 914 -17.84 37.89 -2.47
C PRO A 914 -17.68 38.08 -0.96
N SER A 915 -16.47 38.35 -0.47
CA SER A 915 -16.14 38.44 0.97
C SER A 915 -16.97 39.44 1.80
N ALA A 916 -17.92 40.15 1.19
CA ALA A 916 -18.95 40.95 1.83
C ALA A 916 -20.33 40.67 1.24
N ASP A 917 -21.33 40.59 2.12
CA ASP A 917 -22.75 40.42 1.80
C ASP A 917 -23.24 41.37 0.69
N ARG A 918 -24.17 40.88 -0.13
CA ARG A 918 -24.85 41.66 -1.17
C ARG A 918 -26.33 41.81 -0.81
N THR A 919 -26.84 43.03 -0.88
CA THR A 919 -28.29 43.25 -0.83
C THR A 919 -28.88 42.91 -2.19
N VAL A 920 -29.94 42.09 -2.19
CA VAL A 920 -30.59 41.59 -3.40
C VAL A 920 -32.10 41.84 -3.37
N LEU A 921 -32.68 41.93 -4.56
CA LEU A 921 -34.12 42.03 -4.78
C LEU A 921 -34.57 40.91 -5.70
N ALA A 922 -35.39 40.01 -5.18
CA ALA A 922 -36.07 38.99 -5.97
C ALA A 922 -37.40 39.55 -6.51
N ARG A 923 -37.67 39.30 -7.79
CA ARG A 923 -38.91 39.66 -8.47
C ARG A 923 -39.47 38.47 -9.23
N VAL A 924 -40.76 38.21 -9.06
CA VAL A 924 -41.50 37.23 -9.85
C VAL A 924 -42.74 37.89 -10.43
N ARG A 925 -42.94 37.71 -11.74
CA ARG A 925 -44.08 38.27 -12.46
C ARG A 925 -44.60 37.25 -13.46
N ARG A 926 -45.92 37.25 -13.66
CA ARG A 926 -46.59 36.50 -14.72
C ARG A 926 -47.77 37.29 -15.24
N TYR A 927 -47.83 37.45 -16.55
CA TYR A 927 -48.97 37.99 -17.27
C TYR A 927 -49.34 36.99 -18.35
N ASN A 928 -50.53 36.38 -18.25
CA ASN A 928 -51.01 35.37 -19.18
C ASN A 928 -52.54 35.41 -19.35
N GLY A 929 -53.15 36.61 -19.30
CA GLY A 929 -54.60 36.79 -19.40
C GLY A 929 -55.40 36.32 -18.17
N ALA A 930 -56.73 36.23 -18.29
CA ALA A 930 -57.63 35.78 -17.23
C ALA A 930 -57.20 34.46 -16.58
N GLY A 931 -57.14 34.48 -15.25
CA GLY A 931 -57.02 33.28 -14.42
C GLY A 931 -55.59 32.74 -14.24
N ASP A 932 -54.61 33.24 -14.99
CA ASP A 932 -53.21 32.77 -14.93
C ASP A 932 -52.18 33.92 -14.83
N SER A 933 -52.65 35.12 -14.46
CA SER A 933 -51.79 36.26 -14.13
C SER A 933 -51.65 36.41 -12.62
N ILE A 934 -50.48 36.87 -12.16
CA ILE A 934 -50.23 37.11 -10.73
C ILE A 934 -49.88 38.57 -10.50
N LEU A 935 -50.22 39.08 -9.31
CA LEU A 935 -49.69 40.35 -8.83
C LEU A 935 -48.15 40.25 -8.74
N PRO A 936 -47.41 41.30 -9.13
CA PRO A 936 -45.96 41.30 -9.02
C PRO A 936 -45.50 41.01 -7.58
N PHE A 937 -44.70 39.95 -7.42
CA PHE A 937 -44.05 39.64 -6.15
C PHE A 937 -42.67 40.29 -6.14
N GLU A 938 -42.38 41.06 -5.08
CA GLU A 938 -41.06 41.64 -4.84
C GLU A 938 -40.67 41.45 -3.38
N THR A 939 -39.45 40.98 -3.13
CA THR A 939 -38.90 40.89 -1.78
C THR A 939 -37.41 41.17 -1.79
N THR A 940 -36.97 41.95 -0.82
CA THR A 940 -35.54 42.20 -0.57
C THR A 940 -34.95 41.06 0.25
N GLY A 941 -33.64 40.89 0.16
CA GLY A 941 -32.89 39.99 1.03
C GLY A 941 -31.40 40.28 0.98
N THR A 942 -30.65 39.40 1.64
CA THR A 942 -29.19 39.45 1.69
C THR A 942 -28.64 38.14 1.15
N TYR A 943 -27.83 38.24 0.10
CA TYR A 943 -26.96 37.15 -0.32
C TYR A 943 -25.71 37.18 0.56
N SER A 944 -25.57 36.13 1.37
CA SER A 944 -24.55 36.00 2.40
C SER A 944 -23.62 34.82 2.14
N SER A 945 -22.70 34.57 3.07
CA SER A 945 -21.82 33.39 3.05
C SER A 945 -22.57 32.04 3.11
N THR A 946 -23.89 32.07 3.33
CA THR A 946 -24.80 30.90 3.34
C THR A 946 -25.79 30.91 2.16
N GLY A 947 -25.60 31.83 1.20
CA GLY A 947 -26.48 32.00 0.05
C GLY A 947 -27.71 32.87 0.33
N TYR A 948 -28.69 32.75 -0.55
CA TYR A 948 -30.00 33.41 -0.47
C TYR A 948 -31.09 32.49 -1.03
N SER A 949 -32.18 32.32 -0.28
CA SER A 949 -33.36 31.60 -0.76
C SER A 949 -34.61 32.33 -0.35
N THR A 950 -35.57 32.43 -1.26
CA THR A 950 -36.90 32.99 -0.98
C THR A 950 -37.98 32.23 -1.74
N ALA A 951 -39.18 32.14 -1.15
CA ALA A 951 -40.35 31.57 -1.80
C ALA A 951 -41.21 32.69 -2.37
N ALA A 952 -41.53 32.60 -3.66
CA ALA A 952 -42.43 33.52 -4.32
C ALA A 952 -43.87 33.29 -3.84
N ILE A 953 -44.55 34.36 -3.44
CA ILE A 953 -45.98 34.31 -3.10
C ILE A 953 -46.79 34.60 -4.36
N ARG A 954 -47.58 33.62 -4.80
CA ARG A 954 -48.43 33.71 -6.00
C ARG A 954 -49.83 34.22 -5.64
N THR A 955 -50.02 35.53 -5.60
CA THR A 955 -51.35 36.12 -5.48
C THR A 955 -51.96 36.33 -6.85
N ALA A 956 -53.08 35.66 -7.15
CA ALA A 956 -53.78 35.83 -8.43
C ALA A 956 -54.21 37.29 -8.64
N ASP A 957 -54.02 37.80 -9.86
CA ASP A 957 -54.53 39.12 -10.25
C ASP A 957 -55.98 39.00 -10.73
N SER A 958 -56.93 39.47 -9.92
CA SER A 958 -58.36 39.39 -10.22
C SER A 958 -58.87 40.48 -11.17
N ILE A 959 -58.04 41.45 -11.54
CA ILE A 959 -58.43 42.58 -12.42
C ILE A 959 -58.13 42.27 -13.88
N VAL A 960 -57.08 41.49 -14.14
CA VAL A 960 -56.70 41.08 -15.50
C VAL A 960 -57.67 40.01 -16.00
N THR A 961 -58.56 40.40 -16.92
CA THR A 961 -59.47 39.53 -17.67
C THR A 961 -58.97 39.23 -19.07
#